data_AF-A0A134BYB6-F1
#
_entry.id   AF-A0A134BYB6-F1
#
_cell.length_a   1.000
_cell.length_b   1.000
_cell.length_c   1.000
_cell.angle_alpha   90.00
_cell.angle_beta   90.00
_cell.angle_gamma   90.00
#
_symmetry.space_group_name_H-M   'P 1'
#
loop_
_entity.id
_entity.type
_entity.pdbx_description
1 polymer ?
#
loop_
_entity_poly.entity_id
_entity_poly.type
_entity_poly.pdbx_seq_one_letter_code
_entity_poly.pdbx_strand_id
1 'polypeptide(L)'
;MYKKIVLTLAVFMCFGLNGHAVLKEKDLANTLSILRTELTNYHSELEKRAGLQKEQQQQVRDNIMTAWGKSNQNALMLYSQKPEYVFDLTYACHEATKQYRTFKESVMPFRLFLKKTNQEISRYDSLITSLSSMYTVNLSERSKIDRNVCLTLAVNIRHTLKDNSEQFTEYIKYYKMTEEHLRNLDHYANKRYSDIQNSIFSNSGTNYLEVLSRLKKNWIETKETVETKYFVKSKTISQWAPKFIIGLFISILFYGAIALALNILVIRFLIPKRLCTPSFLEKRNCVMLSTSVISLAIILGVVRFTVDQNFIYMASGLMVEYMWLLGVILISLLLRLDGNQIKSGFQIYSPIMLISFIVIAFRITLMPNDVVNLSLPLIQLLCTLWQWYVIRKHNNNIPKSDVFYTYCSLLVFSLSVISSWIGYVLFSVQILIWWMMQLTCVLTITCLSGWLREYSRRKGIMQQPITKTWFFRLVYSVLLPTLGVLSVMIAIYWAADVFNLSDTTKRILTQDFIHTTNFMASISTVALVIILYFLFAYINHTSQGFLYHHFEQSDPSTAASRMVMAKNVIQVVVWGTWLLISLSIFHVSNTWLVVITGGLSTGVGFASKDILENIYYGISLMAGRIKVGDYIECDGIRGKVSSISYTSTMIEATDGSVIAFQNSQLLTKNYKNITKNHGYELDVLEVGVAYGTNIAETKNILINAIQKLGITDPARPVKIVLTQFDDSCITLKILVWVNVLTHFGDDGIIMECIYETLNAHGIEIPFPQREVRILNTSNKEEAEAISLKQE
;
A
#
# COMPACT_ATOMS: atom_id res chain seq x y z
N MET A 1 31.40 11.10 -12.79
CA MET A 1 30.77 9.93 -13.46
C MET A 1 30.50 10.19 -14.95
N TYR A 2 30.00 11.38 -15.32
CA TYR A 2 29.71 11.77 -16.72
C TYR A 2 30.90 11.65 -17.71
N LYS A 3 32.12 12.10 -17.34
CA LYS A 3 33.31 11.98 -18.20
C LYS A 3 33.75 10.53 -18.48
N LYS A 4 33.53 9.60 -17.56
CA LYS A 4 33.86 8.18 -17.77
C LYS A 4 32.84 7.51 -18.68
N ILE A 5 31.55 7.87 -18.57
CA ILE A 5 30.49 7.36 -19.45
C ILE A 5 30.71 7.82 -20.90
N VAL A 6 31.05 9.10 -21.10
CA VAL A 6 31.34 9.65 -22.43
C VAL A 6 32.59 9.01 -23.03
N LEU A 7 33.64 8.77 -22.24
CA LEU A 7 34.84 8.07 -22.72
C LEU A 7 34.53 6.60 -23.07
N THR A 8 33.73 5.90 -22.27
CA THR A 8 33.32 4.52 -22.60
C THR A 8 32.42 4.45 -23.82
N LEU A 9 31.51 5.42 -24.02
CA LEU A 9 30.68 5.51 -25.22
C LEU A 9 31.50 5.86 -26.46
N ALA A 10 32.49 6.74 -26.32
CA ALA A 10 33.44 7.09 -27.40
C ALA A 10 34.35 5.90 -27.76
N VAL A 11 34.80 5.12 -26.77
CA VAL A 11 35.55 3.88 -26.98
C VAL A 11 34.66 2.81 -27.64
N PHE A 12 33.39 2.68 -27.23
CA PHE A 12 32.44 1.76 -27.85
C PHE A 12 32.08 2.18 -29.30
N MET A 13 32.07 3.47 -29.62
CA MET A 13 31.93 3.95 -30.99
C MET A 13 33.22 3.83 -31.81
N CYS A 14 34.40 3.94 -31.20
CA CYS A 14 35.69 3.73 -31.88
C CYS A 14 35.94 2.25 -32.20
N PHE A 15 35.46 1.34 -31.36
CA PHE A 15 35.31 -0.07 -31.69
C PHE A 15 33.98 -0.28 -32.42
N GLY A 16 33.87 0.29 -33.62
CA GLY A 16 32.78 -0.02 -34.53
C GLY A 16 32.70 -1.53 -34.69
N LEU A 17 31.66 -2.15 -34.10
CA LEU A 17 31.35 -3.55 -34.36
C LEU A 17 31.13 -3.67 -35.87
N ASN A 18 31.88 -4.57 -36.51
CA ASN A 18 31.68 -4.89 -37.92
C ASN A 18 30.19 -5.23 -38.12
N GLY A 19 29.47 -4.38 -38.83
CA GLY A 19 28.08 -4.66 -39.20
C GLY A 19 28.07 -5.86 -40.15
N HIS A 20 27.51 -6.98 -39.72
CA HIS A 20 27.25 -8.13 -40.58
C HIS A 20 26.01 -7.88 -41.45
N ALA A 21 26.10 -6.91 -42.35
CA ALA A 21 25.05 -6.58 -43.30
C ALA A 21 25.65 -6.16 -44.64
N VAL A 22 25.26 -6.83 -45.72
CA VAL A 22 25.48 -6.31 -47.08
C VAL A 22 24.62 -5.06 -47.28
N LEU A 23 25.26 -3.90 -47.28
CA LEU A 23 24.65 -2.61 -47.60
C LEU A 23 24.97 -2.22 -49.05
N LYS A 24 24.36 -1.12 -49.53
CA LYS A 24 24.69 -0.56 -50.85
C LYS A 24 26.10 0.03 -50.81
N GLU A 25 27.06 -0.72 -51.33
CA GLU A 25 28.46 -0.29 -51.41
C GLU A 25 28.70 0.70 -52.57
N LYS A 26 29.91 1.26 -52.63
CA LYS A 26 30.35 2.23 -53.66
C LYS A 26 30.08 1.73 -55.09
N ASP A 27 30.19 0.42 -55.30
CA ASP A 27 29.93 -0.23 -56.58
C ASP A 27 29.45 -1.69 -56.40
N LEU A 28 28.97 -2.27 -57.50
CA LEU A 28 28.48 -3.65 -57.53
C LEU A 28 29.59 -4.67 -57.23
N ALA A 29 30.84 -4.37 -57.62
CA ALA A 29 31.97 -5.26 -57.41
C ALA A 29 32.29 -5.44 -55.91
N ASN A 30 32.32 -4.35 -55.14
CA ASN A 30 32.50 -4.39 -53.70
C ASN A 30 31.31 -5.04 -52.99
N THR A 31 30.08 -4.75 -53.43
CA THR A 31 28.86 -5.40 -52.90
C THR A 31 28.94 -6.92 -53.06
N LEU A 32 29.35 -7.42 -54.23
CA LEU A 32 29.48 -8.86 -54.49
C LEU A 32 30.62 -9.50 -53.67
N SER A 33 31.74 -8.81 -53.48
CA SER A 33 32.86 -9.28 -52.65
C SER A 33 32.48 -9.39 -51.17
N ILE A 34 31.74 -8.40 -50.63
CA ILE A 34 31.25 -8.43 -49.25
C ILE A 34 30.20 -9.53 -49.07
N LEU A 35 29.24 -9.63 -50.01
CA LEU A 35 28.26 -10.71 -50.03
C LEU A 35 28.93 -12.09 -50.04
N ARG A 36 29.98 -12.28 -50.84
CA ARG A 36 30.75 -13.53 -50.88
C ARG A 36 31.31 -13.87 -49.51
N THR A 37 31.88 -12.89 -48.82
CA THR A 37 32.47 -13.07 -47.49
C THR A 37 31.39 -13.42 -46.46
N GLU A 38 30.26 -12.73 -46.48
CA GLU A 38 29.13 -13.01 -45.58
C GLU A 38 28.55 -14.41 -45.82
N LEU A 39 28.28 -14.78 -47.07
CA LEU A 39 27.77 -16.10 -47.43
C LEU A 39 28.75 -17.22 -47.08
N THR A 40 30.06 -17.00 -47.28
CA THR A 40 31.09 -18.00 -46.91
C THR A 40 31.12 -18.20 -45.41
N ASN A 41 31.07 -17.12 -44.62
CA ASN A 41 31.04 -17.19 -43.16
C ASN A 41 29.78 -17.88 -42.66
N TYR A 42 28.61 -17.50 -43.19
CA TYR A 42 27.34 -18.11 -42.82
C TYR A 42 27.26 -19.59 -43.20
N HIS A 43 27.73 -19.95 -44.39
CA HIS A 43 27.81 -21.35 -44.82
C HIS A 43 28.70 -22.17 -43.88
N SER A 44 29.89 -21.68 -43.53
CA SER A 44 30.78 -22.33 -42.56
C SER A 44 30.16 -22.46 -41.16
N GLU A 45 29.45 -21.43 -40.71
CA GLU A 45 28.72 -21.46 -39.43
C GLU A 45 27.58 -22.49 -39.45
N LEU A 46 26.88 -22.60 -40.58
CA LEU A 46 25.78 -23.53 -40.78
C LEU A 46 26.28 -24.97 -40.83
N GLU A 47 27.39 -25.24 -41.52
CA GLU A 47 28.06 -26.55 -41.52
C GLU A 47 28.55 -26.95 -40.12
N LYS A 48 29.18 -26.02 -39.38
CA LYS A 48 29.59 -26.27 -37.99
C LYS A 48 28.39 -26.59 -37.08
N ARG A 49 27.22 -26.02 -37.36
CA ARG A 49 25.99 -26.25 -36.59
C ARG A 49 25.22 -27.50 -37.00
N ALA A 50 25.43 -28.04 -38.20
CA ALA A 50 24.68 -29.19 -38.71
C ALA A 50 24.78 -30.42 -37.80
N GLY A 51 25.96 -30.69 -37.22
CA GLY A 51 26.15 -31.78 -36.25
C GLY A 51 25.36 -31.59 -34.95
N LEU A 52 25.42 -30.39 -34.36
CA LEU A 52 24.69 -30.03 -33.14
C LEU A 52 23.17 -30.02 -33.36
N GLN A 53 22.71 -29.61 -34.55
CA GLN A 53 21.29 -29.63 -34.91
C GLN A 53 20.73 -31.04 -34.96
N LYS A 54 21.51 -32.02 -35.43
CA LYS A 54 21.09 -33.43 -35.48
C LYS A 54 20.89 -34.02 -34.09
N GLU A 55 21.76 -33.70 -33.14
CA GLU A 55 21.59 -34.11 -31.73
C GLU A 55 20.35 -33.45 -31.09
N GLN A 56 20.13 -32.16 -31.33
CA GLN A 56 18.94 -31.45 -30.86
C GLN A 56 17.65 -32.03 -31.46
N GLN A 57 17.65 -32.38 -32.75
CA GLN A 57 16.53 -33.05 -33.41
C GLN A 57 16.20 -34.40 -32.76
N GLN A 58 17.22 -35.20 -32.46
CA GLN A 58 17.05 -36.50 -31.82
C GLN A 58 16.46 -36.35 -30.40
N GLN A 59 16.94 -35.38 -29.63
CA GLN A 59 16.36 -35.06 -28.31
C GLN A 59 14.89 -34.65 -28.40
N VAL A 60 14.52 -33.81 -29.38
CA VAL A 60 13.12 -33.40 -29.61
C VAL A 60 12.27 -34.62 -29.94
N ARG A 61 12.76 -35.52 -30.80
CA ARG A 61 12.05 -36.77 -31.15
C ARG A 61 11.83 -37.65 -29.92
N ASP A 62 12.88 -37.90 -29.15
CA ASP A 62 12.82 -38.77 -27.98
C ASP A 62 11.86 -38.18 -26.92
N ASN A 63 11.85 -36.86 -26.77
CA ASN A 63 10.91 -36.16 -25.90
C ASN A 63 9.46 -36.33 -26.36
N ILE A 64 9.18 -36.20 -27.66
CA ILE A 64 7.81 -36.40 -28.21
C ILE A 64 7.37 -37.85 -28.03
N MET A 65 8.24 -38.83 -28.33
CA MET A 65 7.92 -40.26 -28.17
C MET A 65 7.68 -40.64 -26.71
N THR A 66 8.49 -40.09 -25.79
CA THR A 66 8.28 -40.26 -24.35
C THR A 66 6.97 -39.62 -23.89
N ALA A 67 6.65 -38.41 -24.38
CA ALA A 67 5.39 -37.75 -24.09
C ALA A 67 4.19 -38.55 -24.63
N TRP A 68 4.30 -39.11 -25.83
CA TRP A 68 3.27 -39.98 -26.41
C TRP A 68 3.05 -41.25 -25.58
N GLY A 69 4.13 -41.95 -25.21
CA GLY A 69 4.06 -43.14 -24.36
C GLY A 69 3.39 -42.86 -23.02
N LYS A 70 3.80 -41.77 -22.35
CA LYS A 70 3.18 -41.31 -21.10
C LYS A 70 1.70 -40.94 -21.29
N SER A 71 1.35 -40.34 -22.44
CA SER A 71 -0.04 -39.97 -22.73
C SER A 71 -0.93 -41.19 -22.83
N ASN A 72 -0.48 -42.25 -23.50
CA ASN A 72 -1.23 -43.51 -23.57
C ASN A 72 -1.41 -44.15 -22.20
N GLN A 73 -0.37 -44.12 -21.35
CA GLN A 73 -0.47 -44.59 -19.97
C GLN A 73 -1.52 -43.80 -19.17
N ASN A 74 -1.48 -42.47 -19.25
CA ASN A 74 -2.42 -41.60 -18.57
C ASN A 74 -3.85 -41.74 -19.12
N ALA A 75 -4.01 -41.98 -20.43
CA ALA A 75 -5.28 -42.26 -21.07
C ALA A 75 -5.90 -43.58 -20.57
N LEU A 76 -5.12 -44.67 -20.55
CA LEU A 76 -5.58 -45.95 -20.02
C LEU A 76 -5.97 -45.82 -18.54
N MET A 77 -5.13 -45.14 -17.74
CA MET A 77 -5.41 -44.89 -16.34
C MET A 77 -6.72 -44.11 -16.15
N LEU A 78 -6.95 -43.05 -16.94
CA LEU A 78 -8.11 -42.18 -16.80
C LEU A 78 -9.41 -42.86 -17.28
N TYR A 79 -9.38 -43.53 -18.43
CA TYR A 79 -10.56 -44.18 -19.00
C TYR A 79 -10.99 -45.44 -18.27
N SER A 80 -10.08 -46.09 -17.52
CA SER A 80 -10.43 -47.29 -16.74
C SER A 80 -11.09 -46.98 -15.40
N GLN A 81 -11.12 -45.72 -14.94
CA GLN A 81 -11.63 -45.39 -13.60
C GLN A 81 -13.16 -45.39 -13.54
N LYS A 82 -13.70 -46.05 -12.50
CA LYS A 82 -15.12 -45.96 -12.16
C LYS A 82 -15.45 -44.62 -11.48
N PRO A 83 -16.68 -44.09 -11.62
CA PRO A 83 -17.12 -42.89 -10.91
C PRO A 83 -17.05 -42.99 -9.38
N GLU A 84 -17.17 -44.20 -8.82
CA GLU A 84 -17.14 -44.48 -7.38
C GLU A 84 -15.75 -44.32 -6.74
N TYR A 85 -14.70 -44.20 -7.55
CA TYR A 85 -13.32 -44.03 -7.12
C TYR A 85 -12.85 -42.58 -7.30
N VAL A 86 -13.42 -41.67 -6.51
CA VAL A 86 -13.19 -40.22 -6.67
C VAL A 86 -11.72 -39.83 -6.49
N PHE A 87 -11.00 -40.44 -5.53
CA PHE A 87 -9.58 -40.13 -5.34
C PHE A 87 -8.70 -40.61 -6.50
N ASP A 88 -8.97 -41.78 -7.08
CA ASP A 88 -8.24 -42.31 -8.24
C ASP A 88 -8.51 -41.47 -9.48
N LEU A 89 -9.79 -41.11 -9.68
CA LEU A 89 -10.22 -40.29 -10.81
C LEU A 89 -9.62 -38.89 -10.73
N THR A 90 -9.59 -38.27 -9.54
CA THR A 90 -8.96 -36.94 -9.36
C THR A 90 -7.46 -36.96 -9.63
N TYR A 91 -6.75 -38.02 -9.22
CA TYR A 91 -5.34 -38.21 -9.57
C TYR A 91 -5.13 -38.38 -11.08
N ALA A 92 -5.93 -39.24 -11.72
CA ALA A 92 -5.81 -39.49 -13.16
C ALA A 92 -6.11 -38.25 -14.00
N CYS A 93 -7.12 -37.46 -13.60
CA CYS A 93 -7.43 -36.19 -14.25
C CYS A 93 -6.29 -35.17 -14.06
N HIS A 94 -5.64 -35.15 -12.89
CA HIS A 94 -4.54 -34.22 -12.62
C HIS A 94 -3.32 -34.52 -13.50
N GLU A 95 -2.92 -35.79 -13.60
CA GLU A 95 -1.79 -36.19 -14.44
C GLU A 95 -2.05 -35.92 -15.93
N ALA A 96 -3.27 -36.18 -16.41
CA ALA A 96 -3.68 -35.87 -17.78
C ALA A 96 -3.58 -34.37 -18.10
N THR A 97 -4.19 -33.53 -17.28
CA THR A 97 -4.22 -32.06 -17.48
C THR A 97 -2.82 -31.44 -17.34
N LYS A 98 -2.04 -31.89 -16.34
CA LYS A 98 -0.66 -31.46 -16.13
C LYS A 98 0.24 -31.81 -17.31
N GLN A 99 0.10 -33.01 -17.87
CA GLN A 99 0.89 -33.44 -19.02
C GLN A 99 0.63 -32.56 -20.25
N TYR A 100 -0.63 -32.22 -20.54
CA TYR A 100 -0.96 -31.33 -21.64
C TYR A 100 -0.40 -29.92 -21.46
N ARG A 101 -0.49 -29.35 -20.26
CA ARG A 101 0.12 -28.03 -19.94
C ARG A 101 1.64 -28.05 -20.13
N THR A 102 2.31 -29.05 -19.56
CA THR A 102 3.78 -29.22 -19.67
C THR A 102 4.22 -29.38 -21.13
N PHE A 103 3.45 -30.14 -21.91
CA PHE A 103 3.72 -30.33 -23.33
C PHE A 103 3.60 -29.02 -24.11
N LYS A 104 2.56 -28.21 -23.86
CA LYS A 104 2.40 -26.90 -24.53
C LYS A 104 3.55 -25.95 -24.26
N GLU A 105 4.02 -25.86 -23.02
CA GLU A 105 5.14 -24.99 -22.64
C GLU A 105 6.43 -25.40 -23.36
N SER A 106 6.67 -26.71 -23.49
CA SER A 106 7.89 -27.24 -24.09
C SER A 106 8.04 -26.98 -25.61
N VAL A 107 6.95 -26.66 -26.33
CA VAL A 107 6.96 -26.62 -27.82
C VAL A 107 6.92 -25.21 -28.43
N MET A 108 6.66 -24.17 -27.64
CA MET A 108 6.63 -22.78 -28.15
C MET A 108 7.92 -22.35 -28.90
N PRO A 109 9.14 -22.68 -28.45
CA PRO A 109 10.38 -22.30 -29.15
C PRO A 109 10.55 -22.96 -30.54
N PHE A 110 10.03 -24.17 -30.73
CA PHE A 110 10.19 -24.94 -31.96
C PHE A 110 9.40 -24.37 -33.14
N ARG A 111 8.15 -23.94 -32.88
CA ARG A 111 7.31 -23.29 -33.91
C ARG A 111 7.93 -21.98 -34.41
N LEU A 112 8.56 -21.21 -33.53
CA LEU A 112 9.25 -19.98 -33.88
C LEU A 112 10.48 -20.23 -34.74
N PHE A 113 11.26 -21.27 -34.42
CA PHE A 113 12.41 -21.68 -35.21
C PHE A 113 12.03 -22.00 -36.66
N LEU A 114 11.00 -22.83 -36.87
CA LEU A 114 10.55 -23.20 -38.22
C LEU A 114 10.03 -22.01 -39.02
N LYS A 115 9.28 -21.12 -38.38
CA LYS A 115 8.80 -19.89 -39.02
C LYS A 115 9.98 -19.04 -39.51
N LYS A 116 11.03 -18.90 -38.69
CA LYS A 116 12.25 -18.17 -39.04
C LYS A 116 13.00 -18.85 -40.19
N THR A 117 13.18 -20.17 -40.13
CA THR A 117 13.85 -20.93 -41.20
C THR A 117 13.14 -20.80 -42.54
N ASN A 118 11.81 -20.87 -42.57
CA ASN A 118 11.04 -20.66 -43.80
C ASN A 118 11.19 -19.24 -44.37
N GLN A 119 11.22 -18.22 -43.50
CA GLN A 119 11.49 -16.85 -43.93
C GLN A 119 12.90 -16.70 -44.52
N GLU A 120 13.90 -17.36 -43.93
CA GLU A 120 15.26 -17.40 -44.46
C GLU A 120 15.33 -18.10 -45.81
N ILE A 121 14.63 -19.24 -46.00
CA ILE A 121 14.54 -19.92 -47.30
C ILE A 121 13.97 -18.96 -48.36
N SER A 122 12.87 -18.26 -48.06
CA SER A 122 12.29 -17.26 -48.99
C SER A 122 13.24 -16.10 -49.29
N ARG A 123 14.02 -15.66 -48.30
CA ARG A 123 15.07 -14.64 -48.47
C ARG A 123 16.13 -15.11 -49.46
N TYR A 124 16.62 -16.35 -49.31
CA TYR A 124 17.60 -16.93 -50.22
C TYR A 124 17.03 -17.23 -51.61
N ASP A 125 15.77 -17.66 -51.74
CA ASP A 125 15.12 -17.83 -53.04
C ASP A 125 15.12 -16.51 -53.83
N SER A 126 14.83 -15.38 -53.15
CA SER A 126 14.88 -14.05 -53.74
C SER A 126 16.31 -13.64 -54.13
N LEU A 127 17.29 -13.93 -53.27
CA LEU A 127 18.71 -13.66 -53.54
C LEU A 127 19.24 -14.45 -54.74
N ILE A 128 18.91 -15.74 -54.82
CA ILE A 128 19.27 -16.63 -55.94
C ILE A 128 18.67 -16.10 -57.25
N THR A 129 17.40 -15.67 -57.22
CA THR A 129 16.72 -15.10 -58.39
C THR A 129 17.42 -13.82 -58.86
N SER A 130 17.79 -12.93 -57.93
CA SER A 130 18.52 -11.70 -58.24
C SER A 130 19.92 -11.95 -58.79
N LEU A 131 20.69 -12.85 -58.18
CA LEU A 131 22.02 -13.21 -58.66
C LEU A 131 21.95 -13.90 -60.03
N SER A 132 21.03 -14.85 -60.21
CA SER A 132 20.86 -15.63 -61.46
C SER A 132 20.49 -14.75 -62.67
N SER A 133 19.64 -13.75 -62.47
CA SER A 133 19.18 -12.81 -63.52
C SER A 133 20.08 -11.60 -63.75
N MET A 134 21.18 -11.46 -62.99
CA MET A 134 22.10 -10.33 -63.10
C MET A 134 22.81 -10.29 -64.47
N TYR A 135 22.80 -9.12 -65.14
CA TYR A 135 23.45 -8.91 -66.43
C TYR A 135 24.99 -8.95 -66.32
N THR A 136 25.63 -9.86 -67.05
CA THR A 136 27.05 -10.20 -66.83
C THR A 136 28.04 -9.60 -67.84
N VAL A 137 27.56 -9.03 -68.94
CA VAL A 137 28.41 -8.55 -70.05
C VAL A 137 29.35 -7.41 -69.63
N ASN A 138 28.89 -6.53 -68.73
CA ASN A 138 29.66 -5.37 -68.24
C ASN A 138 30.38 -5.61 -66.90
N LEU A 139 30.41 -6.85 -66.40
CA LEU A 139 31.09 -7.18 -65.15
C LEU A 139 32.58 -7.45 -65.39
N SER A 140 33.43 -7.00 -64.45
CA SER A 140 34.84 -7.42 -64.42
C SER A 140 34.95 -8.93 -64.19
N GLU A 141 36.03 -9.56 -64.65
CA GLU A 141 36.26 -11.01 -64.45
C GLU A 141 36.18 -11.41 -62.97
N ARG A 142 36.71 -10.57 -62.06
CA ARG A 142 36.61 -10.78 -60.62
C ARG A 142 35.15 -10.74 -60.13
N SER A 143 34.36 -9.78 -60.60
CA SER A 143 32.94 -9.66 -60.24
C SER A 143 32.09 -10.82 -60.78
N LYS A 144 32.42 -11.36 -61.96
CA LYS A 144 31.78 -12.57 -62.50
C LYS A 144 32.07 -13.79 -61.60
N ILE A 145 33.32 -13.95 -61.17
CA ILE A 145 33.72 -15.01 -60.24
C ILE A 145 32.99 -14.86 -58.90
N ASP A 146 33.02 -13.67 -58.30
CA ASP A 146 32.36 -13.42 -57.00
C ASP A 146 30.85 -13.66 -57.08
N ARG A 147 30.19 -13.21 -58.15
CA ARG A 147 28.77 -13.49 -58.40
C ARG A 147 28.49 -14.98 -58.49
N ASN A 148 29.30 -15.73 -59.25
CA ASN A 148 29.10 -17.17 -59.42
C ASN A 148 29.31 -17.92 -58.10
N VAL A 149 30.33 -17.56 -57.32
CA VAL A 149 30.55 -18.12 -55.98
C VAL A 149 29.40 -17.78 -55.04
N CYS A 150 28.92 -16.53 -55.03
CA CYS A 150 27.74 -16.14 -54.26
C CYS A 150 26.49 -16.92 -54.65
N LEU A 151 26.26 -17.15 -55.95
CA LEU A 151 25.13 -17.93 -56.44
C LEU A 151 25.24 -19.38 -55.95
N THR A 152 26.40 -20.01 -56.10
CA THR A 152 26.63 -21.39 -55.63
C THR A 152 26.44 -21.51 -54.11
N LEU A 153 27.00 -20.57 -53.34
CA LEU A 153 26.83 -20.55 -51.87
C LEU A 153 25.38 -20.31 -51.46
N ALA A 154 24.68 -19.37 -52.09
CA ALA A 154 23.28 -19.08 -51.80
C ALA A 154 22.38 -20.30 -52.12
N VAL A 155 22.62 -20.97 -53.24
CA VAL A 155 21.92 -22.22 -53.61
C VAL A 155 22.19 -23.31 -52.58
N ASN A 156 23.45 -23.52 -52.18
CA ASN A 156 23.80 -24.53 -51.18
C ASN A 156 23.18 -24.23 -49.81
N ILE A 157 23.34 -23.02 -49.28
CA ILE A 157 22.73 -22.58 -48.02
C ILE A 157 21.21 -22.79 -48.04
N ARG A 158 20.55 -22.39 -49.13
CA ARG A 158 19.11 -22.57 -49.31
C ARG A 158 18.71 -24.04 -49.31
N HIS A 159 19.47 -24.90 -50.00
CA HIS A 159 19.24 -26.34 -49.98
C HIS A 159 19.39 -26.90 -48.57
N THR A 160 20.46 -26.58 -47.84
CA THR A 160 20.65 -27.06 -46.47
C THR A 160 19.56 -26.58 -45.51
N LEU A 161 19.12 -25.31 -45.63
CA LEU A 161 18.00 -24.79 -44.84
C LEU A 161 16.69 -25.51 -45.18
N LYS A 162 16.45 -25.80 -46.46
CA LYS A 162 15.27 -26.52 -46.94
C LYS A 162 15.26 -27.97 -46.46
N ASP A 163 16.36 -28.69 -46.60
CA ASP A 163 16.50 -30.08 -46.14
C ASP A 163 16.29 -30.17 -44.62
N ASN A 164 16.87 -29.23 -43.86
CA ASN A 164 16.63 -29.12 -42.42
C ASN A 164 15.14 -28.89 -42.12
N SER A 165 14.47 -27.98 -42.83
CA SER A 165 13.04 -27.69 -42.64
C SER A 165 12.14 -28.87 -42.99
N GLU A 166 12.46 -29.60 -44.07
CA GLU A 166 11.72 -30.80 -44.49
C GLU A 166 11.83 -31.91 -43.44
N GLN A 167 13.02 -32.14 -42.88
CA GLN A 167 13.20 -33.08 -41.76
C GLN A 167 12.37 -32.69 -40.53
N PHE A 168 12.27 -31.40 -40.20
CA PHE A 168 11.43 -30.93 -39.11
C PHE A 168 9.93 -31.08 -39.37
N THR A 169 9.51 -31.18 -40.63
CA THR A 169 8.08 -31.30 -40.99
C THR A 169 7.47 -32.62 -40.52
N GLU A 170 8.24 -33.71 -40.50
CA GLU A 170 7.81 -34.98 -39.93
C GLU A 170 7.60 -34.88 -38.40
N TYR A 171 8.47 -34.17 -37.69
CA TYR A 171 8.30 -33.93 -36.25
C TYR A 171 7.08 -33.08 -35.94
N ILE A 172 6.72 -32.12 -36.80
CA ILE A 172 5.46 -31.36 -36.67
C ILE A 172 4.26 -32.29 -36.72
N LYS A 173 4.29 -33.34 -37.57
CA LYS A 173 3.20 -34.30 -37.67
C LYS A 173 3.04 -35.07 -36.35
N TYR A 174 4.11 -35.64 -35.81
CA TYR A 174 4.07 -36.33 -34.51
C TYR A 174 3.67 -35.40 -33.37
N TYR A 175 4.17 -34.16 -33.40
CA TYR A 175 3.81 -33.14 -32.44
C TYR A 175 2.30 -32.81 -32.50
N LYS A 176 1.73 -32.57 -33.69
CA LYS A 176 0.30 -32.30 -33.86
C LYS A 176 -0.56 -33.46 -33.39
N MET A 177 -0.18 -34.69 -33.72
CA MET A 177 -0.86 -35.90 -33.26
C MET A 177 -0.83 -36.01 -31.73
N THR A 178 0.33 -35.75 -31.12
CA THR A 178 0.51 -35.77 -29.67
C THR A 178 -0.28 -34.64 -28.99
N GLU A 179 -0.28 -33.43 -29.55
CA GLU A 179 -1.05 -32.28 -29.08
C GLU A 179 -2.54 -32.57 -29.12
N GLU A 180 -3.04 -33.13 -30.23
CA GLU A 180 -4.44 -33.46 -30.40
C GLU A 180 -4.89 -34.56 -29.43
N HIS A 181 -4.10 -35.61 -29.29
CA HIS A 181 -4.39 -36.70 -28.34
C HIS A 181 -4.39 -36.19 -26.89
N LEU A 182 -3.37 -35.41 -26.49
CA LEU A 182 -3.31 -34.79 -25.14
C LEU A 182 -4.43 -33.78 -24.92
N ARG A 183 -4.84 -33.02 -25.94
CA ARG A 183 -5.97 -32.09 -25.86
C ARG A 183 -7.28 -32.84 -25.63
N ASN A 184 -7.51 -33.96 -26.33
CA ASN A 184 -8.69 -34.79 -26.13
C ASN A 184 -8.70 -35.42 -24.73
N LEU A 185 -7.52 -35.85 -24.26
CA LEU A 185 -7.35 -36.37 -22.91
C LEU A 185 -7.64 -35.30 -21.84
N ASP A 186 -7.09 -34.10 -21.99
CA ASP A 186 -7.35 -32.93 -21.14
C ASP A 186 -8.84 -32.55 -21.13
N HIS A 187 -9.49 -32.54 -22.29
CA HIS A 187 -10.92 -32.27 -22.39
C HIS A 187 -11.75 -33.32 -21.63
N TYR A 188 -11.42 -34.61 -21.76
CA TYR A 188 -12.08 -35.65 -21.00
C TYR A 188 -11.82 -35.53 -19.49
N ALA A 189 -10.57 -35.26 -19.08
CA ALA A 189 -10.21 -35.04 -17.70
C ALA A 189 -11.00 -33.87 -17.09
N ASN A 190 -11.13 -32.75 -17.81
CA ASN A 190 -11.92 -31.60 -17.37
C ASN A 190 -13.42 -31.92 -17.26
N LYS A 191 -13.97 -32.73 -18.17
CA LYS A 191 -15.34 -33.24 -18.05
C LYS A 191 -15.52 -34.08 -16.78
N ARG A 192 -14.59 -35.02 -16.51
CA ARG A 192 -14.62 -35.85 -15.30
C ARG A 192 -14.42 -35.04 -14.02
N TYR A 193 -13.60 -33.99 -14.06
CA TYR A 193 -13.52 -33.02 -12.96
C TYR A 193 -14.87 -32.37 -12.70
N SER A 194 -15.59 -31.93 -13.74
CA SER A 194 -16.94 -31.38 -13.55
C SER A 194 -17.90 -32.39 -12.91
N ASP A 195 -17.82 -33.68 -13.26
CA ASP A 195 -18.63 -34.73 -12.64
C ASP A 195 -18.29 -34.88 -11.15
N ILE A 196 -17.00 -34.88 -10.79
CA ILE A 196 -16.52 -34.94 -9.41
C ILE A 196 -17.01 -33.71 -8.63
N GLN A 197 -16.86 -32.52 -9.20
CA GLN A 197 -17.29 -31.27 -8.57
C GLN A 197 -18.79 -31.30 -8.28
N ASN A 198 -19.60 -31.76 -9.24
CA ASN A 198 -21.03 -31.95 -9.04
C ASN A 198 -21.31 -32.97 -7.92
N SER A 199 -20.55 -34.08 -7.86
CA SER A 199 -20.70 -35.10 -6.81
C SER A 199 -20.37 -34.61 -5.39
N ILE A 200 -19.49 -33.60 -5.25
CA ILE A 200 -19.17 -32.98 -3.95
C ILE A 200 -20.39 -32.23 -3.41
N PHE A 201 -21.12 -31.54 -4.29
CA PHE A 201 -22.25 -30.68 -3.91
C PHE A 201 -23.63 -31.34 -4.09
N SER A 202 -23.71 -32.54 -4.66
CA SER A 202 -24.94 -33.32 -4.78
C SER A 202 -25.09 -34.30 -3.62
N ASN A 203 -26.28 -34.39 -3.03
CA ASN A 203 -26.55 -35.42 -2.02
C ASN A 203 -26.52 -36.80 -2.70
N SER A 204 -25.86 -37.79 -2.08
CA SER A 204 -25.92 -39.20 -2.51
C SER A 204 -27.33 -39.79 -2.40
N GLY A 205 -28.27 -39.07 -1.78
CA GLY A 205 -29.66 -39.47 -1.62
C GLY A 205 -29.89 -40.37 -0.40
N THR A 206 -28.83 -40.77 0.30
CA THR A 206 -28.89 -41.62 1.50
C THR A 206 -28.29 -40.87 2.69
N ASN A 207 -29.11 -40.62 3.71
CA ASN A 207 -28.62 -40.07 4.98
C ASN A 207 -27.75 -41.11 5.70
N TYR A 208 -26.79 -40.66 6.52
CA TYR A 208 -25.91 -41.58 7.24
C TYR A 208 -26.68 -42.49 8.23
N LEU A 209 -27.80 -42.04 8.77
CA LEU A 209 -28.69 -42.89 9.58
C LEU A 209 -29.28 -44.07 8.80
N GLU A 210 -29.52 -43.90 7.50
CA GLU A 210 -29.96 -44.98 6.61
C GLU A 210 -28.78 -45.91 6.27
N VAL A 211 -27.57 -45.37 6.14
CA VAL A 211 -26.34 -46.17 6.01
C VAL A 211 -26.14 -47.06 7.24
N LEU A 212 -26.42 -46.55 8.44
CA LEU A 212 -26.37 -47.30 9.69
C LEU A 212 -27.52 -48.32 9.83
N SER A 213 -28.73 -48.01 9.37
CA SER A 213 -29.84 -48.98 9.41
C SER A 213 -29.60 -50.18 8.49
N ARG A 214 -28.82 -49.98 7.41
CA ARG A 214 -28.37 -51.03 6.48
C ARG A 214 -26.90 -51.42 6.68
N LEU A 215 -26.36 -51.28 7.90
CA LEU A 215 -24.93 -51.51 8.21
C LEU A 215 -24.41 -52.85 7.67
N LYS A 216 -25.16 -53.94 7.84
CA LYS A 216 -24.74 -55.28 7.39
C LYS A 216 -24.54 -55.33 5.88
N LYS A 217 -25.46 -54.75 5.11
CA LYS A 217 -25.38 -54.72 3.64
C LYS A 217 -24.22 -53.83 3.19
N ASN A 218 -24.15 -52.61 3.73
CA ASN A 218 -23.09 -51.65 3.39
C ASN A 218 -21.70 -52.16 3.77
N TRP A 219 -21.57 -52.91 4.87
CA TRP A 219 -20.31 -53.56 5.26
C TRP A 219 -19.88 -54.64 4.27
N ILE A 220 -20.81 -55.47 3.79
CA ILE A 220 -20.52 -56.51 2.79
C ILE A 220 -20.09 -55.86 1.47
N GLU A 221 -20.85 -54.86 0.99
CA GLU A 221 -20.52 -54.10 -0.22
C GLU A 221 -19.16 -53.40 -0.09
N THR A 222 -18.92 -52.71 1.02
CA THR A 222 -17.64 -52.05 1.29
C THR A 222 -16.48 -53.05 1.31
N LYS A 223 -16.67 -54.23 1.93
CA LYS A 223 -15.65 -55.29 1.97
C LYS A 223 -15.34 -55.79 0.57
N GLU A 224 -16.36 -56.03 -0.25
CA GLU A 224 -16.20 -56.44 -1.65
C GLU A 224 -15.47 -55.36 -2.47
N THR A 225 -15.83 -54.08 -2.31
CA THR A 225 -15.15 -52.95 -2.95
C THR A 225 -13.67 -52.87 -2.56
N VAL A 226 -13.33 -53.12 -1.29
CA VAL A 226 -11.94 -53.15 -0.81
C VAL A 226 -11.19 -54.37 -1.35
N GLU A 227 -11.82 -55.54 -1.37
CA GLU A 227 -11.23 -56.79 -1.87
C GLU A 227 -10.91 -56.70 -3.37
N THR A 228 -11.87 -56.21 -4.15
CA THR A 228 -11.74 -55.99 -5.59
C THR A 228 -10.76 -54.89 -5.96
N LYS A 229 -10.49 -53.92 -5.07
CA LYS A 229 -9.50 -52.87 -5.33
C LYS A 229 -8.08 -53.29 -4.96
N TYR A 230 -7.90 -53.79 -3.74
CA TYR A 230 -6.57 -53.96 -3.16
C TYR A 230 -6.03 -55.39 -3.30
N PHE A 231 -6.90 -56.40 -3.39
CA PHE A 231 -6.50 -57.80 -3.26
C PHE A 231 -6.67 -58.62 -4.55
N VAL A 232 -6.77 -57.96 -5.71
CA VAL A 232 -6.82 -58.64 -7.02
C VAL A 232 -5.56 -59.47 -7.25
N LYS A 233 -5.74 -60.77 -7.49
CA LYS A 233 -4.66 -61.68 -7.92
C LYS A 233 -4.29 -61.39 -9.38
N SER A 234 -3.42 -60.40 -9.59
CA SER A 234 -2.81 -60.14 -10.88
C SER A 234 -1.46 -60.87 -11.03
N LYS A 235 -1.14 -61.31 -12.25
CA LYS A 235 0.20 -61.85 -12.59
C LYS A 235 1.27 -60.75 -12.65
N THR A 236 0.87 -59.47 -12.68
CA THR A 236 1.78 -58.31 -12.77
C THR A 236 1.81 -57.54 -11.45
N ILE A 237 3.02 -57.14 -11.01
CA ILE A 237 3.19 -56.35 -9.79
C ILE A 237 2.78 -54.90 -10.07
N SER A 238 1.68 -54.46 -9.45
CA SER A 238 1.28 -53.04 -9.46
C SER A 238 2.11 -52.22 -8.46
N GLN A 239 2.55 -51.03 -8.88
CA GLN A 239 3.18 -50.04 -7.98
C GLN A 239 2.22 -49.52 -6.89
N TRP A 240 0.92 -49.70 -7.11
CA TRP A 240 -0.16 -49.28 -6.21
C TRP A 240 -0.68 -50.44 -5.35
N ALA A 241 0.02 -51.58 -5.35
CA ALA A 241 -0.37 -52.74 -4.54
C ALA A 241 -0.30 -52.41 -3.04
N PRO A 242 -1.15 -53.05 -2.19
CA PRO A 242 -1.20 -52.79 -0.75
C PRO A 242 0.15 -52.92 -0.06
N LYS A 243 1.01 -53.82 -0.53
CA LYS A 243 2.38 -54.01 0.00
C LYS A 243 3.22 -52.73 -0.05
N PHE A 244 3.08 -51.92 -1.11
CA PHE A 244 3.82 -50.67 -1.26
C PHE A 244 3.20 -49.56 -0.42
N ILE A 245 1.87 -49.52 -0.32
CA ILE A 245 1.15 -48.60 0.56
C ILE A 245 1.54 -48.87 2.02
N ILE A 246 1.43 -50.11 2.48
CA ILE A 246 1.81 -50.53 3.84
C ILE A 246 3.31 -50.29 4.07
N GLY A 247 4.16 -50.62 3.10
CA GLY A 247 5.59 -50.35 3.15
C GLY A 247 5.90 -48.85 3.30
N LEU A 248 5.17 -47.97 2.62
CA LEU A 248 5.31 -46.52 2.75
C LEU A 248 4.94 -46.04 4.16
N PHE A 249 3.82 -46.47 4.73
CA PHE A 249 3.46 -46.09 6.10
C PHE A 249 4.42 -46.65 7.15
N ILE A 250 4.89 -47.88 6.99
CA ILE A 250 5.92 -48.47 7.86
C ILE A 250 7.23 -47.67 7.74
N SER A 251 7.63 -47.30 6.52
CA SER A 251 8.80 -46.49 6.26
C SER A 251 8.68 -45.09 6.88
N ILE A 252 7.50 -44.47 6.84
CA ILE A 252 7.24 -43.19 7.52
C ILE A 252 7.39 -43.32 9.03
N LEU A 253 6.82 -44.36 9.64
CA LEU A 253 6.98 -44.62 11.07
C LEU A 253 8.44 -44.86 11.44
N PHE A 254 9.17 -45.61 10.62
CA PHE A 254 10.59 -45.89 10.79
C PHE A 254 11.45 -44.62 10.69
N TYR A 255 11.30 -43.84 9.61
CA TYR A 255 12.03 -42.59 9.43
C TYR A 255 11.61 -41.52 10.44
N GLY A 256 10.34 -41.53 10.88
CA GLY A 256 9.86 -40.69 11.98
C GLY A 256 10.52 -41.04 13.31
N ALA A 257 10.66 -42.34 13.61
CA ALA A 257 11.38 -42.80 14.79
C ALA A 257 12.88 -42.44 14.73
N ILE A 258 13.52 -42.59 13.56
CA ILE A 258 14.90 -42.15 13.33
C ILE A 258 15.04 -40.64 13.52
N ALA A 259 14.16 -39.85 12.91
CA ALA A 259 14.14 -38.39 13.06
C ALA A 259 14.02 -38.00 14.53
N LEU A 260 13.15 -38.67 15.28
CA LEU A 260 12.98 -38.43 16.72
C LEU A 260 14.23 -38.84 17.52
N ALA A 261 14.82 -39.99 17.25
CA ALA A 261 16.04 -40.45 17.90
C ALA A 261 17.24 -39.53 17.62
N LEU A 262 17.41 -39.09 16.37
CA LEU A 262 18.46 -38.14 15.97
C LEU A 262 18.28 -36.79 16.68
N ASN A 263 17.05 -36.25 16.72
CA ASN A 263 16.79 -34.99 17.41
C ASN A 263 17.02 -35.11 18.92
N ILE A 264 16.70 -36.25 19.54
CA ILE A 264 17.04 -36.53 20.94
C ILE A 264 18.56 -36.49 21.15
N LEU A 265 19.33 -37.16 20.28
CA LEU A 265 20.79 -37.17 20.37
C LEU A 265 21.38 -35.76 20.19
N VAL A 266 20.89 -34.99 19.22
CA VAL A 266 21.32 -33.61 18.98
C VAL A 266 21.04 -32.74 20.20
N ILE A 267 19.84 -32.83 20.79
CA ILE A 267 19.50 -32.05 21.99
C ILE A 267 20.35 -32.47 23.19
N ARG A 268 20.69 -33.76 23.31
CA ARG A 268 21.45 -34.30 24.44
C ARG A 268 22.96 -34.03 24.36
N PHE A 269 23.56 -34.03 23.16
CA PHE A 269 25.01 -33.95 22.97
C PHE A 269 25.49 -32.65 22.31
N LEU A 270 24.71 -32.05 21.42
CA LEU A 270 25.14 -30.93 20.57
C LEU A 270 24.67 -29.56 21.08
N ILE A 271 23.57 -29.49 21.85
CA ILE A 271 23.11 -28.22 22.41
C ILE A 271 24.02 -27.82 23.58
N PRO A 272 24.77 -26.70 23.50
CA PRO A 272 25.63 -26.25 24.58
C PRO A 272 24.81 -25.97 25.85
N LYS A 273 25.36 -26.30 27.02
CA LYS A 273 24.70 -26.08 28.34
C LYS A 273 24.18 -24.64 28.54
N ARG A 274 24.73 -23.65 27.83
CA ARG A 274 24.27 -22.25 27.83
C ARG A 274 22.86 -22.03 27.24
N LEU A 275 22.37 -22.92 26.36
CA LEU A 275 21.04 -22.84 25.75
C LEU A 275 19.97 -23.62 26.54
N CYS A 276 20.38 -24.51 27.46
CA CYS A 276 19.50 -25.26 28.37
C CYS A 276 18.99 -24.39 29.52
N THR A 277 18.24 -23.33 29.19
CA THR A 277 17.50 -22.54 30.17
C THR A 277 16.36 -23.38 30.79
N PRO A 278 15.90 -23.08 32.02
CA PRO A 278 14.75 -23.77 32.63
C PRO A 278 13.49 -23.70 31.75
N SER A 279 13.29 -22.57 31.06
CA SER A 279 12.23 -22.43 30.06
C SER A 279 12.37 -23.44 28.90
N PHE A 280 13.58 -23.69 28.40
CA PHE A 280 13.80 -24.67 27.34
C PHE A 280 13.45 -26.11 27.78
N LEU A 281 13.74 -26.46 29.04
CA LEU A 281 13.44 -27.79 29.59
C LEU A 281 11.94 -28.06 29.67
N GLU A 282 11.13 -27.06 30.04
CA GLU A 282 9.67 -27.17 30.04
C GLU A 282 9.09 -27.36 28.63
N LYS A 283 9.71 -26.75 27.62
CA LYS A 283 9.28 -26.84 26.21
C LYS A 283 9.85 -28.05 25.46
N ARG A 284 10.73 -28.84 26.08
CA ARG A 284 11.56 -29.86 25.42
C ARG A 284 10.79 -30.82 24.52
N ASN A 285 9.65 -31.34 24.98
CA ASN A 285 8.86 -32.30 24.20
C ASN A 285 8.28 -31.68 22.92
N CYS A 286 7.86 -30.42 22.97
CA CYS A 286 7.34 -29.70 21.81
C CYS A 286 8.48 -29.35 20.83
N VAL A 287 9.64 -28.94 21.34
CA VAL A 287 10.86 -28.73 20.52
C VAL A 287 11.25 -30.02 19.79
N MET A 288 11.30 -31.14 20.51
CA MET A 288 11.63 -32.45 19.92
C MET A 288 10.62 -32.84 18.83
N LEU A 289 9.32 -32.70 19.10
CA LEU A 289 8.29 -33.06 18.13
C LEU A 289 8.35 -32.16 16.89
N SER A 290 8.46 -30.84 17.06
CA SER A 290 8.54 -29.88 15.96
C SER A 290 9.77 -30.12 15.07
N THR A 291 10.95 -30.30 15.67
CA THR A 291 12.18 -30.63 14.93
C THR A 291 12.12 -31.99 14.25
N SER A 292 11.45 -32.97 14.85
CA SER A 292 11.22 -34.29 14.25
C SER A 292 10.30 -34.22 13.03
N VAL A 293 9.24 -33.41 13.08
CA VAL A 293 8.35 -33.20 11.92
C VAL A 293 9.10 -32.52 10.76
N ILE A 294 9.93 -31.51 11.05
CA ILE A 294 10.73 -30.83 10.01
C ILE A 294 11.76 -31.78 9.39
N SER A 295 12.48 -32.53 10.22
CA SER A 295 13.47 -33.51 9.72
C SER A 295 12.81 -34.63 8.91
N LEU A 296 11.63 -35.12 9.32
CA LEU A 296 10.85 -36.07 8.53
C LEU A 296 10.40 -35.47 7.19
N ALA A 297 9.98 -34.19 7.16
CA ALA A 297 9.64 -33.49 5.91
C ALA A 297 10.84 -33.40 4.97
N ILE A 298 12.03 -33.11 5.49
CA ILE A 298 13.28 -33.07 4.70
C ILE A 298 13.63 -34.46 4.17
N ILE A 299 13.56 -35.50 5.00
CA ILE A 299 13.82 -36.89 4.58
C ILE A 299 12.87 -37.29 3.46
N LEU A 300 11.56 -37.04 3.61
CA LEU A 300 10.57 -37.32 2.57
C LEU A 300 10.82 -36.50 1.30
N GLY A 301 11.28 -35.26 1.44
CA GLY A 301 11.72 -34.42 0.31
C GLY A 301 12.91 -35.02 -0.43
N VAL A 302 13.91 -35.55 0.27
CA VAL A 302 15.06 -36.24 -0.34
C VAL A 302 14.61 -37.53 -1.03
N VAL A 303 13.78 -38.34 -0.36
CA VAL A 303 13.21 -39.57 -0.93
C VAL A 303 12.53 -39.28 -2.26
N ARG A 304 11.78 -38.18 -2.36
CA ARG A 304 11.12 -37.73 -3.59
C ARG A 304 12.09 -37.49 -4.76
N PHE A 305 13.32 -37.05 -4.51
CA PHE A 305 14.35 -36.87 -5.55
C PHE A 305 15.04 -38.18 -5.95
N THR A 306 15.02 -39.19 -5.08
CA THR A 306 15.76 -40.45 -5.28
C THR A 306 14.92 -41.58 -5.85
N VAL A 307 13.59 -41.49 -5.78
CA VAL A 307 12.69 -42.59 -6.12
C VAL A 307 11.97 -42.35 -7.45
N ASP A 308 12.21 -43.24 -8.41
CA ASP A 308 11.59 -43.19 -9.75
C ASP A 308 10.15 -43.78 -9.78
N GLN A 309 9.65 -44.30 -8.66
CA GLN A 309 8.31 -44.89 -8.57
C GLN A 309 7.24 -43.79 -8.43
N ASN A 310 6.31 -43.71 -9.40
CA ASN A 310 5.27 -42.67 -9.46
C ASN A 310 4.40 -42.59 -8.19
N PHE A 311 4.04 -43.73 -7.60
CA PHE A 311 3.27 -43.78 -6.36
C PHE A 311 4.00 -43.10 -5.20
N ILE A 312 5.28 -43.45 -4.99
CA ILE A 312 6.08 -42.91 -3.89
C ILE A 312 6.33 -41.42 -4.10
N TYR A 313 6.58 -40.99 -5.34
CA TYR A 313 6.73 -39.58 -5.68
C TYR A 313 5.46 -38.76 -5.34
N MET A 314 4.27 -39.25 -5.70
CA MET A 314 3.01 -38.60 -5.37
C MET A 314 2.76 -38.61 -3.85
N ALA A 315 2.85 -39.77 -3.20
CA ALA A 315 2.55 -39.94 -1.78
C ALA A 315 3.50 -39.12 -0.89
N SER A 316 4.79 -39.08 -1.22
CA SER A 316 5.77 -38.24 -0.51
C SER A 316 5.47 -36.75 -0.68
N GLY A 317 5.01 -36.30 -1.86
CA GLY A 317 4.58 -34.92 -2.08
C GLY A 317 3.46 -34.48 -1.14
N LEU A 318 2.37 -35.25 -1.09
CA LEU A 318 1.23 -34.97 -0.19
C LEU A 318 1.62 -35.04 1.29
N MET A 319 2.50 -35.98 1.65
CA MET A 319 3.01 -36.06 3.02
C MET A 319 3.89 -34.86 3.38
N VAL A 320 4.74 -34.38 2.48
CA VAL A 320 5.54 -33.17 2.72
C VAL A 320 4.63 -31.96 2.96
N GLU A 321 3.60 -31.76 2.14
CA GLU A 321 2.60 -30.70 2.35
C GLU A 321 1.94 -30.80 3.75
N TYR A 322 1.53 -32.00 4.15
CA TYR A 322 0.98 -32.22 5.49
C TYR A 322 1.99 -31.98 6.62
N MET A 323 3.23 -32.46 6.48
CA MET A 323 4.29 -32.24 7.48
C MET A 323 4.59 -30.75 7.64
N TRP A 324 4.52 -29.96 6.58
CA TRP A 324 4.63 -28.50 6.66
C TRP A 324 3.48 -27.89 7.47
N LEU A 325 2.23 -28.27 7.20
CA LEU A 325 1.06 -27.80 7.95
C LEU A 325 1.18 -28.15 9.45
N LEU A 326 1.56 -29.40 9.75
CA LEU A 326 1.78 -29.88 11.11
C LEU A 326 2.94 -29.13 11.79
N GLY A 327 4.04 -28.93 11.07
CA GLY A 327 5.22 -28.21 11.54
C GLY A 327 4.89 -26.77 11.94
N VAL A 328 4.11 -26.07 11.12
CA VAL A 328 3.63 -24.70 11.40
C VAL A 328 2.82 -24.65 12.70
N ILE A 329 1.89 -25.58 12.91
CA ILE A 329 1.09 -25.65 14.15
C ILE A 329 2.02 -25.83 15.37
N LEU A 330 2.95 -26.78 15.30
CA LEU A 330 3.87 -27.07 16.40
C LEU A 330 4.84 -25.92 16.69
N ILE A 331 5.40 -25.29 15.65
CA ILE A 331 6.29 -24.12 15.80
C ILE A 331 5.51 -22.95 16.42
N SER A 332 4.28 -22.70 15.95
CA SER A 332 3.43 -21.65 16.51
C SER A 332 3.18 -21.87 18.01
N LEU A 333 2.84 -23.09 18.42
CA LEU A 333 2.65 -23.44 19.83
C LEU A 333 3.93 -23.24 20.64
N LEU A 334 5.08 -23.65 20.09
CA LEU A 334 6.38 -23.52 20.74
C LEU A 334 6.76 -22.06 21.02
N LEU A 335 6.54 -21.18 20.04
CA LEU A 335 6.93 -19.77 20.11
C LEU A 335 5.96 -18.93 20.93
N ARG A 336 4.65 -19.23 20.90
CA ARG A 336 3.62 -18.39 21.54
C ARG A 336 3.31 -18.77 22.99
N LEU A 337 3.36 -20.05 23.36
CA LEU A 337 2.92 -20.53 24.68
C LEU A 337 4.06 -20.58 25.70
N ASP A 338 3.74 -20.35 26.97
CA ASP A 338 4.67 -20.57 28.09
C ASP A 338 4.79 -22.06 28.43
N GLY A 339 5.85 -22.47 29.15
CA GLY A 339 6.19 -23.88 29.38
C GLY A 339 5.04 -24.71 30.00
N ASN A 340 4.36 -24.15 31.00
CA ASN A 340 3.20 -24.79 31.64
C ASN A 340 1.95 -24.87 30.74
N GLN A 341 1.88 -24.04 29.70
CA GLN A 341 0.73 -23.98 28.78
C GLN A 341 0.90 -24.91 27.57
N ILE A 342 2.14 -25.29 27.22
CA ILE A 342 2.43 -26.10 26.03
C ILE A 342 1.70 -27.45 26.05
N LYS A 343 1.66 -28.13 27.20
CA LYS A 343 0.98 -29.41 27.31
C LYS A 343 -0.52 -29.28 27.02
N SER A 344 -1.15 -28.25 27.58
CA SER A 344 -2.55 -27.91 27.31
C SER A 344 -2.77 -27.53 25.85
N GLY A 345 -1.88 -26.70 25.28
CA GLY A 345 -1.94 -26.28 23.88
C GLY A 345 -1.86 -27.46 22.91
N PHE A 346 -0.89 -28.37 23.09
CA PHE A 346 -0.76 -29.56 22.27
C PHE A 346 -2.03 -30.41 22.28
N GLN A 347 -2.58 -30.68 23.46
CA GLN A 347 -3.79 -31.50 23.61
C GLN A 347 -5.00 -30.87 22.90
N ILE A 348 -5.15 -29.55 22.98
CA ILE A 348 -6.27 -28.83 22.38
C ILE A 348 -6.23 -28.89 20.83
N TYR A 349 -5.04 -28.97 20.23
CA TYR A 349 -4.87 -29.11 18.79
C TYR A 349 -4.72 -30.58 18.33
N SER A 350 -4.61 -31.55 19.24
CA SER A 350 -4.48 -32.98 18.88
C SER A 350 -5.63 -33.54 18.02
N PRO A 351 -6.91 -33.26 18.31
CA PRO A 351 -8.02 -33.83 17.53
C PRO A 351 -8.00 -33.34 16.08
N ILE A 352 -7.65 -32.07 15.86
CA ILE A 352 -7.52 -31.54 14.50
C ILE A 352 -6.31 -32.09 13.77
N MET A 353 -5.16 -32.22 14.42
CA MET A 353 -4.00 -32.87 13.79
C MET A 353 -4.30 -34.32 13.37
N LEU A 354 -5.08 -35.06 14.18
CA LEU A 354 -5.46 -36.45 13.92
C LEU A 354 -6.44 -36.57 12.74
N ILE A 355 -7.56 -35.82 12.75
CA ILE A 355 -8.53 -35.93 11.66
C ILE A 355 -7.90 -35.57 10.30
N SER A 356 -6.96 -34.63 10.31
CA SER A 356 -6.26 -34.21 9.10
C SER A 356 -5.26 -35.24 8.60
N PHE A 357 -4.56 -35.92 9.51
CA PHE A 357 -3.76 -37.08 9.15
C PHE A 357 -4.64 -38.15 8.48
N ILE A 358 -5.81 -38.44 9.04
CA ILE A 358 -6.74 -39.45 8.51
C ILE A 358 -7.24 -39.07 7.12
N VAL A 359 -7.66 -37.81 6.92
CA VAL A 359 -8.12 -37.31 5.60
C VAL A 359 -7.02 -37.42 4.55
N ILE A 360 -5.78 -37.06 4.89
CA ILE A 360 -4.65 -37.15 3.97
C ILE A 360 -4.24 -38.61 3.72
N ALA A 361 -4.33 -39.47 4.73
CA ALA A 361 -4.09 -40.90 4.57
C ALA A 361 -5.13 -41.54 3.64
N PHE A 362 -6.41 -41.18 3.74
CA PHE A 362 -7.46 -41.63 2.80
C PHE A 362 -7.16 -41.19 1.37
N ARG A 363 -6.64 -39.98 1.18
CA ARG A 363 -6.22 -39.50 -0.14
C ARG A 363 -5.01 -40.26 -0.69
N ILE A 364 -3.97 -40.47 0.11
CA ILE A 364 -2.74 -41.17 -0.30
C ILE A 364 -3.01 -42.64 -0.64
N THR A 365 -3.87 -43.27 0.14
CA THR A 365 -4.26 -44.67 -0.10
C THR A 365 -5.27 -44.82 -1.24
N LEU A 366 -5.85 -43.72 -1.74
CA LEU A 366 -6.96 -43.72 -2.68
C LEU A 366 -8.14 -44.54 -2.14
N MET A 367 -8.63 -44.22 -0.93
CA MET A 367 -9.72 -44.97 -0.31
C MET A 367 -11.01 -44.95 -1.16
N PRO A 368 -11.68 -46.09 -1.40
CA PRO A 368 -12.99 -46.11 -2.05
C PRO A 368 -14.04 -45.26 -1.32
N ASN A 369 -14.97 -44.67 -2.06
CA ASN A 369 -16.01 -43.81 -1.48
C ASN A 369 -16.87 -44.55 -0.45
N ASP A 370 -17.17 -45.84 -0.64
CA ASP A 370 -17.97 -46.63 0.30
C ASP A 370 -17.32 -46.71 1.68
N VAL A 371 -15.99 -46.89 1.72
CA VAL A 371 -15.20 -46.92 2.96
C VAL A 371 -15.25 -45.56 3.65
N VAL A 372 -15.11 -44.49 2.87
CA VAL A 372 -15.13 -43.12 3.40
C VAL A 372 -16.51 -42.76 3.92
N ASN A 373 -17.58 -43.10 3.19
CA ASN A 373 -18.96 -42.86 3.59
C ASN A 373 -19.35 -43.62 4.86
N LEU A 374 -18.81 -44.82 5.05
CA LEU A 374 -19.06 -45.63 6.23
C LEU A 374 -18.23 -45.20 7.45
N SER A 375 -16.93 -44.91 7.27
CA SER A 375 -16.00 -44.72 8.38
C SER A 375 -15.84 -43.26 8.82
N LEU A 376 -15.83 -42.32 7.88
CA LEU A 376 -15.47 -40.93 8.16
C LEU A 376 -16.47 -40.21 9.08
N PRO A 377 -17.81 -40.33 8.90
CA PRO A 377 -18.77 -39.62 9.76
C PRO A 377 -18.64 -40.02 11.24
N LEU A 378 -18.31 -41.28 11.53
CA LEU A 378 -18.05 -41.76 12.88
C LEU A 378 -16.75 -41.17 13.46
N ILE A 379 -15.67 -41.20 12.68
CA ILE A 379 -14.37 -40.65 13.08
C ILE A 379 -14.49 -39.14 13.36
N GLN A 380 -15.22 -38.42 12.51
CA GLN A 380 -15.49 -36.99 12.69
C GLN A 380 -16.26 -36.72 13.99
N LEU A 381 -17.29 -37.50 14.29
CA LEU A 381 -18.05 -37.37 15.54
C LEU A 381 -17.15 -37.59 16.76
N LEU A 382 -16.34 -38.66 16.75
CA LEU A 382 -15.41 -38.97 17.85
C LEU A 382 -14.38 -37.85 18.04
N CYS A 383 -13.80 -37.31 16.95
CA CYS A 383 -12.87 -36.18 17.02
C CYS A 383 -13.54 -34.90 17.53
N THR A 384 -14.81 -34.67 17.18
CA THR A 384 -15.59 -33.52 17.64
C THR A 384 -15.87 -33.60 19.15
N LEU A 385 -16.29 -34.78 19.64
CA LEU A 385 -16.48 -35.02 21.07
C LEU A 385 -15.16 -34.91 21.84
N TRP A 386 -14.07 -35.42 21.27
CA TRP A 386 -12.73 -35.29 21.84
C TRP A 386 -12.28 -33.82 21.93
N GLN A 387 -12.48 -33.03 20.86
CA GLN A 387 -12.21 -31.59 20.84
C GLN A 387 -13.00 -30.86 21.93
N TRP A 388 -14.30 -31.13 22.04
CA TRP A 388 -15.16 -30.54 23.07
C TRP A 388 -14.68 -30.86 24.50
N TYR A 389 -14.35 -32.13 24.77
CA TYR A 389 -13.83 -32.56 26.07
C TYR A 389 -12.52 -31.85 26.44
N VAL A 390 -11.57 -31.78 25.50
CA VAL A 390 -10.26 -31.18 25.76
C VAL A 390 -10.36 -29.68 25.97
N ILE A 391 -11.20 -28.97 25.19
CA ILE A 391 -11.49 -27.54 25.38
C ILE A 391 -12.00 -27.32 26.81
N ARG A 392 -13.03 -28.06 27.24
CA ARG A 392 -13.61 -27.90 28.59
C ARG A 392 -12.59 -28.10 29.71
N LYS A 393 -11.64 -29.01 29.53
CA LYS A 393 -10.61 -29.34 30.54
C LYS A 393 -9.46 -28.34 30.60
N HIS A 394 -9.05 -27.75 29.46
CA HIS A 394 -7.80 -26.99 29.38
C HIS A 394 -7.95 -25.50 29.00
N ASN A 395 -9.18 -25.02 28.74
CA ASN A 395 -9.46 -23.63 28.35
C ASN A 395 -8.79 -22.58 29.27
N ASN A 396 -8.82 -22.81 30.59
CA ASN A 396 -8.28 -21.85 31.57
C ASN A 396 -6.76 -21.70 31.54
N ASN A 397 -6.03 -22.65 30.92
CA ASN A 397 -4.56 -22.69 30.92
C ASN A 397 -3.94 -22.25 29.58
N ILE A 398 -4.71 -21.63 28.68
CA ILE A 398 -4.23 -21.18 27.36
C ILE A 398 -4.64 -19.73 27.07
N PRO A 399 -3.94 -19.00 26.18
CA PRO A 399 -4.30 -17.64 25.80
C PRO A 399 -5.72 -17.54 25.20
N LYS A 400 -6.42 -16.44 25.50
CA LYS A 400 -7.80 -16.19 25.00
C LYS A 400 -7.94 -16.31 23.47
N SER A 401 -6.89 -15.98 22.71
CA SER A 401 -6.88 -16.15 21.25
C SER A 401 -6.97 -17.62 20.83
N ASP A 402 -6.26 -18.52 21.53
CA ASP A 402 -6.31 -19.96 21.25
C ASP A 402 -7.65 -20.58 21.64
N VAL A 403 -8.22 -20.10 22.74
CA VAL A 403 -9.57 -20.47 23.15
C VAL A 403 -10.55 -20.14 22.03
N PHE A 404 -10.48 -18.92 21.49
CA PHE A 404 -11.33 -18.52 20.37
C PHE A 404 -11.15 -19.42 19.14
N TYR A 405 -9.91 -19.68 18.70
CA TYR A 405 -9.65 -20.55 17.54
C TYR A 405 -10.17 -21.97 17.72
N THR A 406 -10.17 -22.47 18.94
CA THR A 406 -10.56 -23.85 19.23
C THR A 406 -12.08 -24.00 19.32
N TYR A 407 -12.78 -22.98 19.79
CA TYR A 407 -14.24 -22.89 19.63
C TYR A 407 -14.66 -22.71 18.16
N CYS A 408 -13.96 -21.89 17.38
CA CYS A 408 -14.19 -21.82 15.93
C CYS A 408 -13.95 -23.19 15.26
N SER A 409 -12.90 -23.90 15.67
CA SER A 409 -12.63 -25.26 15.18
C SER A 409 -13.74 -26.23 15.54
N LEU A 410 -14.26 -26.14 16.76
CA LEU A 410 -15.38 -26.97 17.22
C LEU A 410 -16.65 -26.71 16.40
N LEU A 411 -16.94 -25.44 16.08
CA LEU A 411 -18.07 -25.07 15.21
C LEU A 411 -17.91 -25.70 13.83
N VAL A 412 -16.73 -25.58 13.22
CA VAL A 412 -16.47 -26.16 11.91
C VAL A 412 -16.55 -27.68 11.93
N PHE A 413 -16.04 -28.32 12.97
CA PHE A 413 -16.17 -29.78 13.17
C PHE A 413 -17.63 -30.20 13.28
N SER A 414 -18.42 -29.45 14.05
CA SER A 414 -19.86 -29.70 14.18
C SER A 414 -20.58 -29.56 12.83
N LEU A 415 -20.26 -28.51 12.06
CA LEU A 415 -20.82 -28.31 10.73
C LEU A 415 -20.41 -29.43 9.75
N SER A 416 -19.15 -29.87 9.82
CA SER A 416 -18.61 -30.99 9.04
C SER A 416 -19.32 -32.31 9.39
N VAL A 417 -19.57 -32.59 10.66
CA VAL A 417 -20.34 -33.78 11.10
C VAL A 417 -21.79 -33.71 10.59
N ILE A 418 -22.45 -32.57 10.75
CA ILE A 418 -23.83 -32.40 10.26
C ILE A 418 -23.89 -32.62 8.75
N SER A 419 -22.96 -32.02 8.01
CA SER A 419 -22.86 -32.19 6.55
C SER A 419 -22.63 -33.64 6.15
N SER A 420 -21.76 -34.39 6.84
CA SER A 420 -21.53 -35.79 6.51
C SER A 420 -22.73 -36.68 6.85
N TRP A 421 -23.48 -36.35 7.90
CA TRP A 421 -24.67 -37.11 8.31
C TRP A 421 -25.88 -36.92 7.39
N ILE A 422 -26.00 -35.74 6.77
CA ILE A 422 -27.02 -35.44 5.74
C ILE A 422 -26.73 -36.16 4.41
N GLY A 423 -25.52 -36.70 4.23
CA GLY A 423 -25.11 -37.42 3.01
C GLY A 423 -24.04 -36.70 2.18
N TYR A 424 -23.59 -35.50 2.58
CA TYR A 424 -22.55 -34.75 1.89
C TYR A 424 -21.15 -35.04 2.45
N VAL A 425 -20.72 -36.30 2.38
CA VAL A 425 -19.44 -36.75 2.99
C VAL A 425 -18.23 -36.09 2.35
N LEU A 426 -18.17 -35.98 1.03
CA LEU A 426 -17.05 -35.33 0.32
C LEU A 426 -17.00 -33.81 0.60
N PHE A 427 -18.14 -33.14 0.66
CA PHE A 427 -18.21 -31.73 1.08
C PHE A 427 -17.71 -31.55 2.52
N SER A 428 -18.06 -32.47 3.42
CA SER A 428 -17.57 -32.47 4.79
C SER A 428 -16.03 -32.61 4.87
N VAL A 429 -15.41 -33.46 4.04
CA VAL A 429 -13.94 -33.52 3.90
C VAL A 429 -13.39 -32.16 3.45
N GLN A 430 -14.02 -31.54 2.47
CA GLN A 430 -13.59 -30.24 1.93
C GLN A 430 -13.61 -29.14 2.99
N ILE A 431 -14.65 -29.10 3.83
CA ILE A 431 -14.76 -28.16 4.97
C ILE A 431 -13.56 -28.34 5.92
N LEU A 432 -13.17 -29.58 6.23
CA LEU A 432 -12.04 -29.87 7.13
C LEU A 432 -10.69 -29.46 6.53
N ILE A 433 -10.47 -29.74 5.25
CA ILE A 433 -9.25 -29.32 4.54
C ILE A 433 -9.16 -27.79 4.52
N TRP A 434 -10.26 -27.11 4.19
CA TRP A 434 -10.31 -25.65 4.23
C TRP A 434 -9.97 -25.10 5.61
N TRP A 435 -10.60 -25.62 6.66
CA TRP A 435 -10.35 -25.14 8.01
C TRP A 435 -8.93 -25.41 8.49
N MET A 436 -8.33 -26.53 8.08
CA MET A 436 -6.92 -26.82 8.31
C MET A 436 -5.99 -25.78 7.68
N MET A 437 -6.23 -25.44 6.41
CA MET A 437 -5.46 -24.40 5.72
C MET A 437 -5.68 -23.02 6.37
N GLN A 438 -6.91 -22.71 6.79
CA GLN A 438 -7.21 -21.45 7.46
C GLN A 438 -6.54 -21.36 8.84
N LEU A 439 -6.63 -22.42 9.64
CA LEU A 439 -6.05 -22.47 10.96
C LEU A 439 -4.52 -22.33 10.90
N THR A 440 -3.86 -23.00 9.94
CA THR A 440 -2.42 -22.86 9.75
C THR A 440 -2.02 -21.44 9.35
N CYS A 441 -2.79 -20.76 8.50
CA CYS A 441 -2.56 -19.35 8.19
C CYS A 441 -2.74 -18.46 9.43
N VAL A 442 -3.82 -18.64 10.20
CA VAL A 442 -4.09 -17.87 11.43
C VAL A 442 -3.00 -18.09 12.47
N LEU A 443 -2.55 -19.34 12.68
CA LEU A 443 -1.47 -19.67 13.60
C LEU A 443 -0.13 -19.06 13.15
N THR A 444 0.14 -19.05 11.84
CA THR A 444 1.34 -18.39 11.28
C THR A 444 1.32 -16.90 11.56
N ILE A 445 0.19 -16.22 11.28
CA ILE A 445 0.04 -14.77 11.49
C ILE A 445 0.14 -14.42 12.98
N THR A 446 -0.48 -15.21 13.86
CA THR A 446 -0.38 -14.99 15.31
C THR A 446 1.00 -15.30 15.88
N CYS A 447 1.71 -16.26 15.30
CA CYS A 447 3.11 -16.51 15.63
C CYS A 447 3.99 -15.32 15.24
N LEU A 448 3.84 -14.79 14.02
CA LEU A 448 4.52 -13.58 13.55
C LEU A 448 4.19 -12.36 14.42
N SER A 449 2.91 -12.17 14.77
CA SER A 449 2.49 -11.06 15.62
C SER A 449 3.05 -11.15 17.03
N GLY A 450 3.09 -12.37 17.62
CA GLY A 450 3.71 -12.64 18.91
C GLY A 450 5.21 -12.35 18.90
N TRP A 451 5.91 -12.81 17.86
CA TRP A 451 7.35 -12.55 17.70
C TRP A 451 7.66 -11.06 17.54
N LEU A 452 6.89 -10.34 16.71
CA LEU A 452 7.03 -8.89 16.54
C LEU A 452 6.75 -8.12 17.84
N ARG A 453 5.75 -8.55 18.62
CA ARG A 453 5.43 -7.95 19.92
C ARG A 453 6.58 -8.12 20.92
N GLU A 454 7.18 -9.30 20.97
CA GLU A 454 8.34 -9.55 21.85
C GLU A 454 9.59 -8.78 21.40
N TYR A 455 9.83 -8.72 20.09
CA TYR A 455 10.89 -7.89 19.51
C TYR A 455 10.72 -6.41 19.88
N SER A 456 9.49 -5.89 19.78
CA SER A 456 9.14 -4.53 20.19
C SER A 456 9.39 -4.27 21.68
N ARG A 457 9.07 -5.24 22.54
CA ARG A 457 9.29 -5.14 23.98
C ARG A 457 10.79 -5.08 24.32
N ARG A 458 11.60 -5.96 23.72
CA ARG A 458 13.05 -6.02 23.96
C ARG A 458 13.81 -4.77 23.52
N LYS A 459 13.40 -4.17 22.40
CA LYS A 459 14.03 -2.95 21.86
C LYS A 459 13.37 -1.66 22.33
N GLY A 460 12.34 -1.73 23.18
CA GLY A 460 11.60 -0.55 23.66
C GLY A 460 10.99 0.28 22.53
N ILE A 461 10.64 -0.34 21.39
CA ILE A 461 10.24 0.36 20.16
C ILE A 461 9.00 1.24 20.40
N MET A 462 8.10 0.84 21.31
CA MET A 462 6.89 1.61 21.64
C MET A 462 7.17 2.98 22.26
N GLN A 463 8.35 3.18 22.87
CA GLN A 463 8.75 4.45 23.51
C GLN A 463 9.55 5.36 22.57
N GLN A 464 9.97 4.88 21.39
CA GLN A 464 10.79 5.63 20.45
C GLN A 464 9.92 6.55 19.57
N PRO A 465 10.48 7.69 19.09
CA PRO A 465 9.76 8.60 18.20
C PRO A 465 9.35 7.93 16.88
N ILE A 466 8.31 8.46 16.25
CA ILE A 466 7.70 7.89 15.05
C ILE A 466 8.69 7.68 13.89
N THR A 467 9.72 8.54 13.81
CA THR A 467 10.78 8.53 12.80
C THR A 467 11.55 7.22 12.73
N LYS A 468 11.66 6.47 13.84
CA LYS A 468 12.30 5.15 13.90
C LYS A 468 11.31 3.98 13.90
N THR A 469 10.05 4.24 14.25
CA THR A 469 9.04 3.20 14.47
C THR A 469 8.06 3.02 13.30
N TRP A 470 8.06 3.94 12.32
CA TRP A 470 7.11 3.92 11.20
C TRP A 470 7.07 2.59 10.45
N PHE A 471 8.22 1.97 10.17
CA PHE A 471 8.28 0.70 9.44
C PHE A 471 7.76 -0.47 10.29
N PHE A 472 8.13 -0.51 11.57
CA PHE A 472 7.60 -1.53 12.49
C PHE A 472 6.08 -1.41 12.61
N ARG A 473 5.56 -0.19 12.74
CA ARG A 473 4.11 0.07 12.77
C ARG A 473 3.45 -0.34 11.46
N LEU A 474 4.05 -0.08 10.30
CA LEU A 474 3.52 -0.52 8.99
C LEU A 474 3.34 -2.03 8.97
N VAL A 475 4.38 -2.78 9.35
CA VAL A 475 4.31 -4.24 9.41
C VAL A 475 3.24 -4.70 10.42
N TYR A 476 3.21 -4.10 11.60
CA TYR A 476 2.32 -4.55 12.67
C TYR A 476 0.85 -4.18 12.45
N SER A 477 0.55 -2.95 12.01
CA SER A 477 -0.82 -2.44 11.87
C SER A 477 -1.41 -2.56 10.47
N VAL A 478 -0.59 -2.77 9.44
CA VAL A 478 -1.04 -2.97 8.05
C VAL A 478 -0.77 -4.39 7.58
N LEU A 479 0.49 -4.84 7.59
CA LEU A 479 0.83 -6.13 6.99
C LEU A 479 0.16 -7.30 7.71
N LEU A 480 0.17 -7.34 9.05
CA LEU A 480 -0.44 -8.45 9.79
C LEU A 480 -1.96 -8.56 9.61
N PRO A 481 -2.77 -7.48 9.76
CA PRO A 481 -4.20 -7.57 9.51
C PRO A 481 -4.56 -7.84 8.04
N THR A 482 -3.79 -7.32 7.09
CA THR A 482 -4.01 -7.58 5.66
C THR A 482 -3.73 -9.04 5.30
N LEU A 483 -2.67 -9.63 5.85
CA LEU A 483 -2.45 -11.09 5.79
C LEU A 483 -3.61 -11.86 6.42
N GLY A 484 -4.21 -11.34 7.50
CA GLY A 484 -5.42 -11.91 8.10
C GLY A 484 -6.60 -11.97 7.13
N VAL A 485 -6.90 -10.88 6.43
CA VAL A 485 -7.97 -10.82 5.43
C VAL A 485 -7.66 -11.76 4.24
N LEU A 486 -6.43 -11.68 3.71
CA LEU A 486 -6.00 -12.51 2.58
C LEU A 486 -5.94 -14.00 2.93
N SER A 487 -5.67 -14.35 4.19
CA SER A 487 -5.59 -15.74 4.64
C SER A 487 -6.86 -16.52 4.33
N VAL A 488 -8.03 -15.89 4.52
CA VAL A 488 -9.32 -16.53 4.24
C VAL A 488 -9.45 -16.88 2.77
N MET A 489 -9.12 -15.94 1.88
CA MET A 489 -9.20 -16.16 0.43
C MET A 489 -8.18 -17.20 -0.03
N ILE A 490 -6.94 -17.12 0.46
CA ILE A 490 -5.85 -18.04 0.11
C ILE A 490 -6.17 -19.45 0.63
N ALA A 491 -6.70 -19.59 1.85
CA ALA A 491 -7.05 -20.89 2.42
C ALA A 491 -8.20 -21.55 1.65
N ILE A 492 -9.24 -20.80 1.25
CA ILE A 492 -10.33 -21.34 0.40
C ILE A 492 -9.76 -21.77 -0.95
N TYR A 493 -8.95 -20.93 -1.60
CA TYR A 493 -8.35 -21.23 -2.90
C TYR A 493 -7.45 -22.47 -2.84
N TRP A 494 -6.56 -22.54 -1.85
CA TRP A 494 -5.62 -23.66 -1.69
C TRP A 494 -6.33 -24.97 -1.35
N ALA A 495 -7.36 -24.92 -0.50
CA ALA A 495 -8.19 -26.09 -0.22
C ALA A 495 -9.00 -26.53 -1.45
N ALA A 496 -9.52 -25.59 -2.25
CA ALA A 496 -10.26 -25.90 -3.47
C ALA A 496 -9.39 -26.54 -4.55
N ASP A 497 -8.11 -26.15 -4.63
CA ASP A 497 -7.16 -26.72 -5.59
C ASP A 497 -6.98 -28.24 -5.42
N VAL A 498 -7.16 -28.76 -4.19
CA VAL A 498 -7.09 -30.21 -3.88
C VAL A 498 -8.02 -31.05 -4.77
N PHE A 499 -9.20 -30.53 -5.11
CA PHE A 499 -10.19 -31.18 -6.00
C PHE A 499 -10.37 -30.41 -7.32
N ASN A 500 -9.38 -29.62 -7.72
CA ASN A 500 -9.40 -28.79 -8.94
C ASN A 500 -10.60 -27.83 -9.02
N LEU A 501 -11.04 -27.30 -7.87
CA LEU A 501 -12.09 -26.28 -7.77
C LEU A 501 -11.51 -24.85 -7.77
N SER A 502 -10.19 -24.67 -7.94
CA SER A 502 -9.50 -23.38 -7.84
C SER A 502 -10.05 -22.33 -8.81
N ASP A 503 -10.38 -22.71 -10.05
CA ASP A 503 -11.03 -21.80 -11.01
C ASP A 503 -12.44 -21.41 -10.59
N THR A 504 -13.22 -22.35 -10.06
CA THR A 504 -14.58 -22.06 -9.56
C THR A 504 -14.53 -21.13 -8.34
N THR A 505 -13.58 -21.35 -7.43
CA THR A 505 -13.35 -20.49 -6.26
C THR A 505 -12.91 -19.10 -6.69
N LYS A 506 -11.97 -18.99 -7.64
CA LYS A 506 -11.53 -17.69 -8.17
C LYS A 506 -12.72 -16.94 -8.77
N ARG A 507 -13.54 -17.61 -9.57
CA ARG A 507 -14.77 -17.03 -10.13
C ARG A 507 -15.71 -16.56 -9.03
N ILE A 508 -15.98 -17.37 -8.02
CA ILE A 508 -16.84 -17.00 -6.87
C ILE A 508 -16.27 -15.79 -6.12
N LEU A 509 -14.95 -15.71 -5.91
CA LEU A 509 -14.32 -14.60 -5.20
C LEU A 509 -14.35 -13.28 -5.99
N THR A 510 -14.26 -13.34 -7.32
CA THR A 510 -14.23 -12.17 -8.20
C THR A 510 -15.59 -11.80 -8.79
N GLN A 511 -16.58 -12.70 -8.75
CA GLN A 511 -17.91 -12.45 -9.28
C GLN A 511 -18.63 -11.41 -8.42
N ASP A 512 -19.25 -10.44 -9.08
CA ASP A 512 -20.09 -9.46 -8.43
C ASP A 512 -21.40 -10.12 -7.97
N PHE A 513 -21.55 -10.32 -6.67
CA PHE A 513 -22.77 -10.87 -6.07
C PHE A 513 -23.90 -9.86 -6.06
N ILE A 514 -23.55 -8.58 -5.97
CA ILE A 514 -24.47 -7.47 -6.06
C ILE A 514 -24.07 -6.68 -7.30
N HIS A 515 -24.92 -6.70 -8.32
CA HIS A 515 -24.72 -5.97 -9.57
C HIS A 515 -25.92 -5.06 -9.82
N THR A 516 -25.85 -3.83 -9.30
CA THR A 516 -26.83 -2.77 -9.59
C THR A 516 -26.16 -1.66 -10.40
N THR A 517 -26.95 -0.82 -11.06
CA THR A 517 -26.44 0.28 -11.90
C THR A 517 -25.55 1.27 -11.15
N ASN A 518 -25.68 1.36 -9.83
CA ASN A 518 -24.97 2.32 -8.98
C ASN A 518 -24.13 1.65 -7.88
N PHE A 519 -24.03 0.32 -7.83
CA PHE A 519 -23.27 -0.37 -6.79
C PHE A 519 -22.94 -1.79 -7.24
N MET A 520 -21.64 -2.10 -7.23
CA MET A 520 -21.07 -3.41 -7.58
C MET A 520 -20.21 -3.92 -6.44
N ALA A 521 -20.49 -5.13 -5.96
CA ALA A 521 -19.72 -5.74 -4.87
C ALA A 521 -19.44 -7.22 -5.11
N SER A 522 -18.16 -7.58 -5.01
CA SER A 522 -17.65 -8.95 -4.94
C SER A 522 -16.93 -9.17 -3.61
N ILE A 523 -16.66 -10.42 -3.26
CA ILE A 523 -15.90 -10.75 -2.05
C ILE A 523 -14.50 -10.11 -2.11
N SER A 524 -13.88 -10.11 -3.30
CA SER A 524 -12.57 -9.50 -3.52
C SER A 524 -12.56 -7.98 -3.34
N THR A 525 -13.58 -7.25 -3.80
CA THR A 525 -13.65 -5.80 -3.63
C THR A 525 -13.91 -5.42 -2.18
N VAL A 526 -14.76 -6.16 -1.47
CA VAL A 526 -14.97 -5.97 -0.02
C VAL A 526 -13.67 -6.23 0.75
N ALA A 527 -12.95 -7.31 0.44
CA ALA A 527 -11.65 -7.61 1.05
C ALA A 527 -10.63 -6.48 0.79
N LEU A 528 -10.60 -5.93 -0.43
CA LEU A 528 -9.73 -4.80 -0.78
C LEU A 528 -10.05 -3.54 0.04
N VAL A 529 -11.34 -3.22 0.23
CA VAL A 529 -11.76 -2.07 1.05
C VAL A 529 -11.35 -2.23 2.52
N ILE A 530 -11.47 -3.43 3.08
CA ILE A 530 -11.01 -3.75 4.44
C ILE A 530 -9.47 -3.63 4.54
N ILE A 531 -8.73 -4.09 3.52
CA ILE A 531 -7.27 -3.93 3.44
C ILE A 531 -6.89 -2.44 3.42
N LEU A 532 -7.58 -1.64 2.62
CA LEU A 532 -7.36 -0.19 2.55
C LEU A 532 -7.69 0.49 3.88
N TYR A 533 -8.70 0.03 4.62
CA TYR A 533 -8.99 0.58 5.96
C TYR A 533 -7.77 0.50 6.89
N PHE A 534 -7.05 -0.63 6.92
CA PHE A 534 -5.84 -0.75 7.73
C PHE A 534 -4.71 0.18 7.27
N LEU A 535 -4.55 0.34 5.95
CA LEU A 535 -3.58 1.26 5.37
C LEU A 535 -3.89 2.72 5.75
N PHE A 536 -5.14 3.16 5.60
CA PHE A 536 -5.56 4.52 5.92
C PHE A 536 -5.55 4.79 7.44
N ALA A 537 -5.89 3.80 8.27
CA ALA A 537 -5.71 3.90 9.71
C ALA A 537 -4.24 4.12 10.11
N TYR A 538 -3.32 3.40 9.45
CA TYR A 538 -1.88 3.58 9.63
C TYR A 538 -1.41 4.97 9.17
N ILE A 539 -1.83 5.42 7.99
CA ILE A 539 -1.52 6.75 7.47
C ILE A 539 -2.00 7.82 8.46
N ASN A 540 -3.24 7.73 8.93
CA ASN A 540 -3.80 8.67 9.90
C ASN A 540 -2.94 8.75 11.18
N HIS A 541 -2.65 7.60 11.80
CA HIS A 541 -1.87 7.58 13.05
C HIS A 541 -0.41 8.04 12.83
N THR A 542 0.19 7.69 11.70
CA THR A 542 1.59 8.01 11.39
C THR A 542 1.74 9.49 11.06
N SER A 543 0.86 10.06 10.24
CA SER A 543 0.84 11.49 9.93
C SER A 543 0.68 12.34 11.18
N GLN A 544 -0.22 11.96 12.09
CA GLN A 544 -0.39 12.63 13.40
C GLN A 544 0.90 12.55 14.24
N GLY A 545 1.56 11.39 14.27
CA GLY A 545 2.83 11.22 15.00
C GLY A 545 3.97 12.07 14.44
N PHE A 546 4.06 12.22 13.11
CA PHE A 546 5.08 13.05 12.46
C PHE A 546 4.83 14.54 12.72
N LEU A 547 3.57 14.98 12.61
CA LEU A 547 3.20 16.36 12.91
C LEU A 547 3.41 16.72 14.38
N TYR A 548 3.18 15.79 15.31
CA TYR A 548 3.44 16.00 16.73
C TYR A 548 4.91 16.28 16.97
N HIS A 549 5.77 15.42 16.42
CA HIS A 549 7.21 15.57 16.55
C HIS A 549 7.71 16.89 15.91
N HIS A 550 7.13 17.29 14.78
CA HIS A 550 7.48 18.54 14.11
C HIS A 550 7.08 19.78 14.93
N PHE A 551 5.87 19.80 15.50
CA PHE A 551 5.42 20.92 16.33
C PHE A 551 6.17 21.00 17.65
N GLU A 552 6.44 19.87 18.29
CA GLU A 552 7.23 19.81 19.54
C GLU A 552 8.65 20.35 19.34
N GLN A 553 9.26 20.12 18.18
CA GLN A 553 10.58 20.69 17.85
C GLN A 553 10.54 22.19 17.50
N SER A 554 9.43 22.66 16.93
CA SER A 554 9.34 24.04 16.43
C SER A 554 8.92 25.03 17.52
N ASP A 555 7.91 24.67 18.32
CA ASP A 555 7.42 25.50 19.44
C ASP A 555 6.65 24.63 20.46
N PRO A 556 7.29 24.21 21.57
CA PRO A 556 6.67 23.35 22.58
C PRO A 556 5.44 23.97 23.24
N SER A 557 5.40 25.31 23.36
CA SER A 557 4.35 26.02 24.09
C SER A 557 3.00 25.99 23.37
N THR A 558 3.03 25.99 22.03
CA THR A 558 1.81 25.96 21.19
C THR A 558 1.56 24.59 20.53
N ALA A 559 2.46 23.63 20.69
CA ALA A 559 2.39 22.32 20.05
C ALA A 559 1.07 21.56 20.34
N ALA A 560 0.59 21.59 21.59
CA ALA A 560 -0.64 20.91 21.99
C ALA A 560 -1.88 21.49 21.26
N SER A 561 -2.00 22.82 21.19
CA SER A 561 -3.11 23.50 20.51
C SER A 561 -3.09 23.23 19.00
N ARG A 562 -1.91 23.37 18.36
CA ARG A 562 -1.73 23.09 16.92
C ARG A 562 -2.01 21.63 16.58
N MET A 563 -1.66 20.70 17.47
CA MET A 563 -1.92 19.28 17.29
C MET A 563 -3.42 18.95 17.30
N VAL A 564 -4.22 19.56 18.19
CA VAL A 564 -5.66 19.30 18.22
C VAL A 564 -6.32 19.69 16.89
N MET A 565 -5.97 20.86 16.35
CA MET A 565 -6.44 21.29 15.02
C MET A 565 -5.95 20.35 13.91
N ALA A 566 -4.64 20.07 13.86
CA ALA A 566 -4.04 19.22 12.83
C ALA A 566 -4.64 17.81 12.83
N LYS A 567 -4.88 17.23 14.01
CA LYS A 567 -5.52 15.92 14.16
C LYS A 567 -6.87 15.86 13.47
N ASN A 568 -7.74 16.84 13.69
CA ASN A 568 -9.07 16.88 13.08
C ASN A 568 -8.99 17.01 11.55
N VAL A 569 -8.13 17.90 11.05
CA VAL A 569 -7.93 18.09 9.60
C VAL A 569 -7.41 16.81 8.94
N ILE A 570 -6.37 16.18 9.51
CA ILE A 570 -5.82 14.93 8.99
C ILE A 570 -6.88 13.83 9.00
N GLN A 571 -7.66 13.69 10.07
CA GLN A 571 -8.71 12.67 10.14
C GLN A 571 -9.75 12.86 9.04
N VAL A 572 -10.22 14.09 8.81
CA VAL A 572 -11.18 14.40 7.74
C VAL A 572 -10.58 14.08 6.37
N VAL A 573 -9.34 14.51 6.10
CA VAL A 573 -8.69 14.27 4.81
C VAL A 573 -8.44 12.78 4.57
N VAL A 574 -7.88 12.07 5.54
CA VAL A 574 -7.51 10.66 5.40
C VAL A 574 -8.74 9.77 5.32
N TRP A 575 -9.72 9.93 6.21
CA TRP A 575 -10.94 9.13 6.17
C TRP A 575 -11.87 9.52 5.02
N GLY A 576 -11.91 10.81 4.64
CA GLY A 576 -12.61 11.26 3.44
C GLY A 576 -12.02 10.65 2.17
N THR A 577 -10.69 10.60 2.05
CA THR A 577 -10.01 9.95 0.92
C THR A 577 -10.29 8.44 0.89
N TRP A 578 -10.21 7.76 2.03
CA TRP A 578 -10.57 6.34 2.13
C TRP A 578 -12.02 6.08 1.69
N LEU A 579 -12.97 6.91 2.13
CA LEU A 579 -14.37 6.82 1.75
C LEU A 579 -14.55 6.98 0.23
N LEU A 580 -13.93 7.98 -0.38
CA LEU A 580 -14.01 8.23 -1.82
C LEU A 580 -13.43 7.06 -2.63
N ILE A 581 -12.28 6.52 -2.22
CA ILE A 581 -11.67 5.35 -2.87
C ILE A 581 -12.55 4.11 -2.70
N SER A 582 -13.12 3.90 -1.51
CA SER A 582 -14.04 2.79 -1.24
C SER A 582 -15.28 2.85 -2.13
N LEU A 583 -15.91 4.02 -2.25
CA LEU A 583 -17.05 4.26 -3.15
C LEU A 583 -16.67 4.02 -4.62
N SER A 584 -15.48 4.43 -5.04
CA SER A 584 -14.97 4.18 -6.38
C SER A 584 -14.75 2.68 -6.64
N ILE A 585 -14.24 1.92 -5.67
CA ILE A 585 -14.05 0.45 -5.78
C ILE A 585 -15.40 -0.25 -5.94
N PHE A 586 -16.42 0.20 -5.21
CA PHE A 586 -17.78 -0.30 -5.34
C PHE A 586 -18.54 0.24 -6.56
N HIS A 587 -17.87 1.00 -7.44
CA HIS A 587 -18.46 1.60 -8.65
C HIS A 587 -19.73 2.40 -8.36
N VAL A 588 -19.74 3.11 -7.21
CA VAL A 588 -20.83 4.01 -6.88
C VAL A 588 -20.80 5.19 -7.84
N SER A 589 -21.98 5.60 -8.33
CA SER A 589 -22.07 6.70 -9.29
C SER A 589 -21.47 7.98 -8.71
N ASN A 590 -20.51 8.58 -9.42
CA ASN A 590 -19.81 9.77 -8.95
C ASN A 590 -20.67 11.05 -9.02
N THR A 591 -21.86 10.99 -9.63
CA THR A 591 -22.74 12.15 -9.86
C THR A 591 -23.14 12.85 -8.55
N TRP A 592 -23.56 12.08 -7.53
CA TRP A 592 -23.95 12.67 -6.24
C TRP A 592 -22.73 13.21 -5.48
N LEU A 593 -21.56 12.57 -5.63
CA LEU A 593 -20.30 13.05 -5.04
C LEU A 593 -19.90 14.40 -5.61
N VAL A 594 -20.05 14.62 -6.92
CA VAL A 594 -19.79 15.92 -7.56
C VAL A 594 -20.73 16.99 -7.00
N VAL A 595 -22.02 16.68 -6.83
CA VAL A 595 -22.99 17.63 -6.26
C VAL A 595 -22.64 17.99 -4.80
N ILE A 596 -22.37 17.00 -3.94
CA ILE A 596 -22.01 17.26 -2.55
C ILE A 596 -20.68 17.99 -2.43
N THR A 597 -19.68 17.59 -3.23
CA THR A 597 -18.37 18.26 -3.24
C THR A 597 -18.50 19.70 -3.73
N GLY A 598 -19.34 19.96 -4.73
CA GLY A 598 -19.65 21.31 -5.19
C GLY A 598 -20.31 22.16 -4.10
N GLY A 599 -21.30 21.61 -3.39
CA GLY A 599 -21.96 22.27 -2.26
C GLY A 599 -21.00 22.55 -1.10
N LEU A 600 -20.21 21.54 -0.68
CA LEU A 600 -19.19 21.69 0.37
C LEU A 600 -18.12 22.71 -0.01
N SER A 601 -17.60 22.66 -1.24
CA SER A 601 -16.61 23.62 -1.73
C SER A 601 -17.15 25.04 -1.70
N THR A 602 -18.41 25.23 -2.09
CA THR A 602 -19.08 26.53 -2.04
C THR A 602 -19.24 27.01 -0.60
N GLY A 603 -19.71 26.13 0.31
CA GLY A 603 -19.85 26.45 1.74
C GLY A 603 -18.53 26.80 2.42
N VAL A 604 -17.46 26.04 2.15
CA VAL A 604 -16.10 26.32 2.65
C VAL A 604 -15.58 27.63 2.08
N GLY A 605 -15.83 27.92 0.80
CA GLY A 605 -15.47 29.18 0.17
C GLY A 605 -16.14 30.38 0.84
N PHE A 606 -17.45 30.29 1.11
CA PHE A 606 -18.18 31.33 1.83
C PHE A 606 -17.69 31.50 3.27
N ALA A 607 -17.46 30.40 4.00
CA ALA A 607 -16.95 30.45 5.37
C ALA A 607 -15.53 31.02 5.47
N SER A 608 -14.72 30.85 4.42
CA SER A 608 -13.33 31.34 4.36
C SER A 608 -13.20 32.74 3.77
N LYS A 609 -14.31 33.38 3.36
CA LYS A 609 -14.31 34.68 2.67
C LYS A 609 -13.53 35.74 3.46
N ASP A 610 -13.87 35.94 4.73
CA ASP A 610 -13.28 37.00 5.56
C ASP A 610 -11.79 36.74 5.86
N ILE A 611 -11.38 35.47 5.91
CA ILE A 611 -9.98 35.09 6.10
C ILE A 611 -9.16 35.43 4.84
N LEU A 612 -9.67 35.06 3.67
CA LEU A 612 -9.02 35.37 2.39
C LEU A 612 -8.94 36.87 2.15
N GLU A 613 -9.98 37.62 2.53
CA GLU A 613 -10.01 39.07 2.48
C GLU A 613 -8.90 39.68 3.35
N ASN A 614 -8.76 39.22 4.60
CA ASN A 614 -7.67 39.66 5.47
C ASN A 614 -6.27 39.36 4.90
N ILE A 615 -6.07 38.17 4.30
CA ILE A 615 -4.80 37.78 3.67
C ILE A 615 -4.47 38.70 2.49
N TYR A 616 -5.44 38.95 1.62
CA TYR A 616 -5.26 39.84 0.48
C TYR A 616 -4.88 41.26 0.92
N TYR A 617 -5.58 41.80 1.93
CA TYR A 617 -5.25 43.09 2.51
C TYR A 617 -3.89 43.11 3.21
N GLY A 618 -3.51 42.02 3.88
CA GLY A 618 -2.17 41.88 4.46
C GLY A 618 -1.05 41.96 3.43
N ILE A 619 -1.19 41.24 2.30
CA ILE A 619 -0.24 41.31 1.18
C ILE A 619 -0.19 42.74 0.62
N SER A 620 -1.35 43.39 0.46
CA SER A 620 -1.44 44.78 -0.02
C SER A 620 -0.75 45.78 0.92
N LEU A 621 -0.86 45.60 2.23
CA LEU A 621 -0.15 46.41 3.23
C LEU A 621 1.36 46.19 3.13
N MET A 622 1.80 44.92 3.12
CA MET A 622 3.21 44.53 2.97
C MET A 622 3.84 45.02 1.66
N ALA A 623 3.05 45.17 0.59
CA ALA A 623 3.50 45.70 -0.70
C ALA A 623 3.89 47.20 -0.67
N GLY A 624 3.77 47.88 0.48
CA GLY A 624 4.33 49.21 0.70
C GLY A 624 3.32 50.32 0.96
N ARG A 625 2.05 50.00 1.25
CA ARG A 625 1.07 51.01 1.68
C ARG A 625 1.44 51.62 3.03
N ILE A 626 1.88 50.76 3.96
CA ILE A 626 2.35 51.07 5.31
C ILE A 626 3.65 50.31 5.54
N LYS A 627 4.61 50.91 6.24
CA LYS A 627 5.87 50.27 6.62
C LYS A 627 5.90 49.99 8.13
N VAL A 628 6.62 48.94 8.51
CA VAL A 628 6.98 48.73 9.91
C VAL A 628 7.80 49.93 10.39
N GLY A 629 7.37 50.55 11.48
CA GLY A 629 7.91 51.79 12.00
C GLY A 629 7.14 53.06 11.65
N ASP A 630 6.18 53.01 10.71
CA ASP A 630 5.30 54.15 10.45
C ASP A 630 4.43 54.47 11.68
N TYR A 631 4.16 55.76 11.89
CA TYR A 631 3.20 56.23 12.90
C TYR A 631 1.86 56.49 12.21
N ILE A 632 0.83 55.79 12.68
CA ILE A 632 -0.51 55.86 12.08
C ILE A 632 -1.58 56.15 13.12
N GLU A 633 -2.67 56.77 12.68
CA GLU A 633 -3.88 57.02 13.46
C GLU A 633 -5.05 56.28 12.81
N CYS A 634 -5.68 55.37 13.55
CA CYS A 634 -6.85 54.62 13.11
C CYS A 634 -7.86 54.53 14.26
N ASP A 635 -9.13 54.83 13.99
CA ASP A 635 -10.20 54.85 15.01
C ASP A 635 -9.86 55.68 16.28
N GLY A 636 -9.11 56.78 16.11
CA GLY A 636 -8.68 57.66 17.22
C GLY A 636 -7.49 57.13 18.04
N ILE A 637 -6.95 55.96 17.68
CA ILE A 637 -5.78 55.38 18.32
C ILE A 637 -4.54 55.75 17.50
N ARG A 638 -3.61 56.47 18.13
CA ARG A 638 -2.28 56.80 17.57
C ARG A 638 -1.25 55.79 18.04
N GLY A 639 -0.42 55.31 17.12
CA GLY A 639 0.63 54.38 17.49
C GLY A 639 1.59 54.03 16.36
N LYS A 640 2.67 53.35 16.73
CA LYS A 640 3.72 52.90 15.82
C LYS A 640 3.42 51.49 15.33
N VAL A 641 3.54 51.26 14.02
CA VAL A 641 3.38 49.92 13.45
C VAL A 641 4.57 49.05 13.84
N SER A 642 4.33 48.01 14.65
CA SER A 642 5.38 47.11 15.15
C SER A 642 5.61 45.92 14.23
N SER A 643 4.55 45.34 13.67
CA SER A 643 4.66 44.26 12.67
C SER A 643 3.41 44.17 11.80
N ILE A 644 3.60 43.70 10.56
CA ILE A 644 2.51 43.41 9.62
C ILE A 644 2.56 41.91 9.34
N SER A 645 1.50 41.19 9.68
CA SER A 645 1.30 39.76 9.39
C SER A 645 0.26 39.58 8.28
N TYR A 646 0.09 38.35 7.79
CA TYR A 646 -0.89 38.07 6.73
C TYR A 646 -2.33 38.42 7.15
N THR A 647 -2.70 38.22 8.41
CA THR A 647 -4.08 38.42 8.89
C THR A 647 -4.28 39.70 9.71
N SER A 648 -3.22 40.22 10.33
CA SER A 648 -3.31 41.36 11.24
C SER A 648 -2.07 42.25 11.18
N THR A 649 -2.27 43.51 11.55
CA THR A 649 -1.21 44.52 11.75
C THR A 649 -1.18 44.88 13.23
N MET A 650 0.00 44.80 13.84
CA MET A 650 0.23 45.11 15.25
C MET A 650 0.69 46.56 15.37
N ILE A 651 0.01 47.33 16.23
CA ILE A 651 0.32 48.73 16.51
C ILE A 651 0.63 48.86 17.99
N GLU A 652 1.76 49.47 18.30
CA GLU A 652 2.12 49.88 19.66
C GLU A 652 1.56 51.29 19.89
N ALA A 653 0.53 51.38 20.73
CA ALA A 653 -0.13 52.63 21.05
C ALA A 653 0.72 53.49 22.00
N THR A 654 0.43 54.79 22.07
CA THR A 654 1.16 55.74 22.92
C THR A 654 1.06 55.44 24.42
N ASP A 655 0.09 54.63 24.85
CA ASP A 655 -0.06 54.17 26.23
C ASP A 655 0.76 52.90 26.56
N GLY A 656 1.51 52.37 25.59
CA GLY A 656 2.34 51.17 25.71
C GLY A 656 1.59 49.85 25.45
N SER A 657 0.30 49.89 25.10
CA SER A 657 -0.46 48.69 24.71
C SER A 657 -0.15 48.26 23.27
N VAL A 658 -0.17 46.95 23.01
CA VAL A 658 -0.05 46.39 21.66
C VAL A 658 -1.42 45.96 21.17
N ILE A 659 -1.89 46.62 20.12
CA ILE A 659 -3.23 46.43 19.56
C ILE A 659 -3.11 45.70 18.21
N ALA A 660 -3.86 44.61 18.08
CA ALA A 660 -3.92 43.81 16.86
C ALA A 660 -5.14 44.23 16.02
N PHE A 661 -4.88 44.92 14.91
CA PHE A 661 -5.94 45.25 13.94
C PHE A 661 -6.00 44.16 12.87
N GLN A 662 -7.21 43.71 12.52
CA GLN A 662 -7.40 42.88 11.33
C GLN A 662 -7.07 43.72 10.09
N ASN A 663 -6.37 43.13 9.12
CA ASN A 663 -5.91 43.86 7.92
C ASN A 663 -7.09 44.40 7.10
N SER A 664 -8.21 43.66 7.05
CA SER A 664 -9.43 44.13 6.40
C SER A 664 -10.04 45.34 7.09
N GLN A 665 -10.04 45.38 8.42
CA GLN A 665 -10.56 46.51 9.17
C GLN A 665 -9.70 47.77 8.96
N LEU A 666 -8.37 47.61 8.93
CA LEU A 666 -7.44 48.72 8.73
C LEU A 666 -7.53 49.34 7.32
N LEU A 667 -7.74 48.52 6.28
CA LEU A 667 -7.84 49.02 4.90
C LEU A 667 -9.25 49.39 4.45
N THR A 668 -10.30 48.82 5.06
CA THR A 668 -11.69 49.19 4.78
C THR A 668 -12.02 50.54 5.43
N LYS A 669 -11.43 50.81 6.60
CA LYS A 669 -11.53 52.13 7.25
C LYS A 669 -10.44 53.07 6.74
N ASN A 670 -10.70 54.37 6.86
CA ASN A 670 -9.68 55.38 6.61
C ASN A 670 -8.71 55.42 7.79
N TYR A 671 -7.41 55.32 7.51
CA TYR A 671 -6.33 55.56 8.47
C TYR A 671 -5.48 56.74 7.99
N LYS A 672 -4.89 57.49 8.93
CA LYS A 672 -3.91 58.52 8.61
C LYS A 672 -2.52 57.97 8.84
N ASN A 673 -1.65 58.06 7.84
CA ASN A 673 -0.23 57.78 8.02
C ASN A 673 0.50 59.12 8.21
N ILE A 674 0.89 59.39 9.44
CA ILE A 674 1.40 60.70 9.86
C ILE A 674 2.88 60.85 9.47
N THR A 675 3.61 59.74 9.34
CA THR A 675 5.05 59.74 8.99
C THR A 675 5.35 59.71 7.49
N LYS A 676 4.41 59.29 6.63
CA LYS A 676 4.65 59.08 5.19
C LYS A 676 4.97 60.36 4.39
N ASN A 677 4.65 61.52 4.95
CA ASN A 677 4.90 62.82 4.35
C ASN A 677 6.34 63.28 4.66
N HIS A 678 6.52 64.31 5.49
CA HIS A 678 7.82 64.87 5.88
C HIS A 678 8.13 64.66 7.37
N GLY A 679 7.33 63.86 8.09
CA GLY A 679 7.55 63.56 9.52
C GLY A 679 7.20 64.68 10.49
N TYR A 680 6.54 65.75 10.02
CA TYR A 680 5.99 66.81 10.87
C TYR A 680 4.45 66.86 10.75
N GLU A 681 3.76 67.10 11.85
CA GLU A 681 2.31 67.33 11.91
C GLU A 681 2.07 68.82 12.20
N LEU A 682 1.01 69.39 11.63
CA LEU A 682 0.59 70.75 11.98
C LEU A 682 -0.17 70.68 13.29
N ASP A 683 0.42 71.23 14.33
CA ASP A 683 -0.21 71.41 15.62
C ASP A 683 -0.78 72.83 15.76
N VAL A 684 -1.84 72.94 16.58
CA VAL A 684 -2.61 74.16 16.78
C VAL A 684 -2.76 74.43 18.27
N LEU A 685 -1.89 75.27 18.80
CA LEU A 685 -1.92 75.72 20.18
C LEU A 685 -2.69 77.04 20.31
N GLU A 686 -3.29 77.29 21.47
CA GLU A 686 -4.13 78.45 21.73
C GLU A 686 -3.64 79.23 22.95
N VAL A 687 -3.56 80.56 22.82
CA VAL A 687 -3.27 81.46 23.94
C VAL A 687 -4.15 82.70 23.89
N GLY A 688 -4.71 83.10 25.04
CA GLY A 688 -5.48 84.33 25.20
C GLY A 688 -4.61 85.48 25.69
N VAL A 689 -4.73 86.66 25.08
CA VAL A 689 -4.06 87.91 25.52
C VAL A 689 -5.09 88.99 25.85
N ALA A 690 -4.77 89.91 26.76
CA ALA A 690 -5.70 90.94 27.22
C ALA A 690 -6.16 91.89 26.09
N TYR A 691 -7.40 92.35 26.16
CA TYR A 691 -7.91 93.39 25.26
C TYR A 691 -7.09 94.68 25.39
N GLY A 692 -6.78 95.32 24.26
CA GLY A 692 -5.91 96.51 24.20
C GLY A 692 -4.42 96.19 23.96
N THR A 693 -4.02 94.92 23.98
CA THR A 693 -2.66 94.49 23.63
C THR A 693 -2.35 94.76 22.14
N ASN A 694 -1.12 95.19 21.84
CA ASN A 694 -0.65 95.34 20.46
C ASN A 694 -0.41 93.98 19.79
N ILE A 695 -1.45 93.46 19.13
CA ILE A 695 -1.44 92.13 18.51
C ILE A 695 -0.32 91.95 17.46
N ALA A 696 0.00 93.00 16.70
CA ALA A 696 1.04 92.92 15.67
C ALA A 696 2.42 92.67 16.29
N GLU A 697 2.70 93.36 17.39
CA GLU A 697 3.94 93.23 18.15
C GLU A 697 4.02 91.88 18.88
N THR A 698 2.95 91.48 19.57
CA THR A 698 2.85 90.18 20.25
C THR A 698 3.10 89.01 19.29
N LYS A 699 2.52 89.03 18.08
CA LYS A 699 2.76 88.00 17.07
C LYS A 699 4.24 87.89 16.69
N ASN A 700 4.91 89.02 16.43
CA ASN A 700 6.31 89.03 16.04
C ASN A 700 7.22 88.49 17.15
N ILE A 701 6.97 88.90 18.40
CA ILE A 701 7.74 88.44 19.56
C ILE A 701 7.58 86.92 19.74
N LEU A 702 6.34 86.42 19.70
CA LEU A 702 6.05 84.99 19.84
C LEU A 702 6.63 84.15 18.69
N ILE A 703 6.51 84.61 17.44
CA ILE A 703 7.12 83.93 16.28
C ILE A 703 8.63 83.81 16.48
N ASN A 704 9.30 84.90 16.88
CA ASN A 704 10.74 84.90 17.11
C ASN A 704 11.16 83.99 18.28
N ALA A 705 10.36 83.92 19.35
CA ALA A 705 10.63 83.07 20.49
C ALA A 705 10.50 81.58 20.14
N ILE A 706 9.40 81.20 19.48
CA ILE A 706 9.13 79.81 19.09
C ILE A 706 10.15 79.33 18.04
N GLN A 707 10.52 80.17 17.08
CA GLN A 707 11.55 79.83 16.09
C GLN A 707 12.94 79.56 16.71
N LYS A 708 13.26 80.22 17.83
CA LYS A 708 14.55 80.00 18.54
C LYS A 708 14.65 78.66 19.24
N LEU A 709 13.53 77.99 19.53
CA LEU A 709 13.54 76.67 20.19
C LEU A 709 14.16 75.57 19.33
N GLY A 710 14.15 75.71 18.00
CA GLY A 710 14.74 74.73 17.07
C GLY A 710 14.00 73.39 16.97
N ILE A 711 12.83 73.26 17.60
CA ILE A 711 11.99 72.04 17.61
C ILE A 711 10.89 72.02 16.53
N THR A 712 10.71 73.14 15.82
CA THR A 712 9.74 73.27 14.72
C THR A 712 10.39 73.00 13.36
N ASP A 713 9.58 72.64 12.34
CA ASP A 713 10.07 72.42 10.97
C ASP A 713 10.75 73.69 10.39
N PRO A 714 12.06 73.67 10.09
CA PRO A 714 12.76 74.85 9.55
C PRO A 714 12.27 75.24 8.15
N ALA A 715 11.64 74.33 7.40
CA ALA A 715 11.11 74.62 6.07
C ALA A 715 9.75 75.33 6.10
N ARG A 716 9.06 75.37 7.25
CA ARG A 716 7.68 75.89 7.37
C ARG A 716 7.60 76.94 8.47
N PRO A 717 7.18 78.17 8.16
CA PRO A 717 7.16 79.23 9.16
C PRO A 717 6.08 79.00 10.22
N VAL A 718 6.42 79.30 11.46
CA VAL A 718 5.46 79.49 12.56
C VAL A 718 4.49 80.61 12.18
N LYS A 719 3.19 80.36 12.28
CA LYS A 719 2.16 81.34 11.93
C LYS A 719 1.23 81.56 13.11
N ILE A 720 1.06 82.82 13.51
CA ILE A 720 0.14 83.19 14.58
C ILE A 720 -1.01 84.00 13.99
N VAL A 721 -2.23 83.49 14.18
CA VAL A 721 -3.46 84.11 13.69
C VAL A 721 -4.34 84.51 14.87
N LEU A 722 -4.96 85.68 14.76
CA LEU A 722 -6.03 86.05 15.68
C LEU A 722 -7.28 85.33 15.20
N THR A 723 -7.90 84.54 16.06
CA THR A 723 -9.03 83.69 15.66
C THR A 723 -10.35 84.20 16.19
N GLN A 724 -10.39 84.57 17.47
CA GLN A 724 -11.64 84.91 18.15
C GLN A 724 -11.42 86.06 19.14
N PHE A 725 -12.47 86.83 19.35
CA PHE A 725 -12.60 87.81 20.42
C PHE A 725 -13.50 87.15 21.48
N ASP A 726 -12.91 86.62 22.54
CA ASP A 726 -13.61 85.87 23.59
C ASP A 726 -13.98 86.78 24.77
N ASP A 727 -14.79 86.28 25.70
CA ASP A 727 -15.40 87.08 26.79
C ASP A 727 -14.41 87.89 27.65
N SER A 728 -13.15 87.45 27.73
CA SER A 728 -12.13 88.08 28.59
C SER A 728 -10.76 88.25 27.94
N CYS A 729 -10.57 87.76 26.72
CA CYS A 729 -9.30 87.81 26.01
C CYS A 729 -9.48 87.85 24.49
N ILE A 730 -8.39 88.19 23.79
CA ILE A 730 -8.23 87.99 22.36
C ILE A 730 -7.48 86.67 22.18
N THR A 731 -8.09 85.68 21.52
CA THR A 731 -7.50 84.36 21.32
C THR A 731 -6.64 84.33 20.07
N LEU A 732 -5.40 83.90 20.26
CA LEU A 732 -4.40 83.67 19.22
C LEU A 732 -4.21 82.16 19.03
N LYS A 733 -4.34 81.67 17.80
CA LYS A 733 -3.90 80.33 17.42
C LYS A 733 -2.49 80.36 16.88
N ILE A 734 -1.63 79.54 17.47
CA ILE A 734 -0.26 79.29 17.07
C ILE A 734 -0.26 78.02 16.21
N LEU A 735 -0.01 78.20 14.92
CA LEU A 735 0.11 77.13 13.94
C LEU A 735 1.60 76.78 13.79
N VAL A 736 1.99 75.61 14.31
CA VAL A 736 3.38 75.15 14.35
C VAL A 736 3.48 73.74 13.77
N TRP A 737 4.53 73.49 13.00
CA TRP A 737 4.83 72.14 12.51
C TRP A 737 5.82 71.49 13.47
N VAL A 738 5.39 70.49 14.23
CA VAL A 738 6.20 69.76 15.22
C VAL A 738 6.45 68.33 14.77
N ASN A 739 7.48 67.68 15.30
CA ASN A 739 7.83 66.33 14.89
C ASN A 739 6.79 65.33 15.43
N VAL A 740 6.33 64.43 14.57
CA VAL A 740 5.26 63.45 14.89
C VAL A 740 5.62 62.59 16.11
N LEU A 741 6.89 62.27 16.32
CA LEU A 741 7.33 61.40 17.40
C LEU A 741 7.41 62.11 18.76
N THR A 742 7.62 63.43 18.76
CA THR A 742 7.79 64.25 19.97
C THR A 742 6.63 65.20 20.19
N HIS A 743 5.57 65.14 19.38
CA HIS A 743 4.38 66.02 19.38
C HIS A 743 3.98 66.50 20.79
N PHE A 744 3.57 65.61 21.69
CA PHE A 744 3.14 66.00 23.06
C PHE A 744 4.22 66.69 23.89
N GLY A 745 5.49 66.32 23.71
CA GLY A 745 6.62 66.95 24.40
C GLY A 745 6.93 68.33 23.83
N ASP A 746 6.89 68.46 22.50
CA ASP A 746 7.13 69.72 21.79
C ASP A 746 6.02 70.73 22.12
N ASP A 747 4.76 70.32 22.19
CA ASP A 747 3.63 71.17 22.59
C ASP A 747 3.84 71.79 23.98
N GLY A 748 4.29 70.98 24.94
CA GLY A 748 4.60 71.44 26.30
C GLY A 748 5.70 72.51 26.30
N ILE A 749 6.80 72.27 25.59
CA ILE A 749 7.93 73.21 25.49
C ILE A 749 7.50 74.52 24.80
N ILE A 750 6.69 74.43 23.74
CA ILE A 750 6.18 75.62 23.04
C ILE A 750 5.24 76.42 23.95
N MET A 751 4.37 75.76 24.71
CA MET A 751 3.46 76.42 25.64
C MET A 751 4.21 77.13 26.77
N GLU A 752 5.23 76.49 27.34
CA GLU A 752 6.13 77.11 28.32
C GLU A 752 6.84 78.33 27.74
N CYS A 753 7.38 78.21 26.53
CA CYS A 753 8.02 79.33 25.83
C CYS A 753 7.06 80.50 25.58
N ILE A 754 5.82 80.23 25.17
CA ILE A 754 4.79 81.26 25.00
C ILE A 754 4.54 81.97 26.33
N TYR A 755 4.34 81.22 27.42
CA TYR A 755 4.10 81.78 28.74
C TYR A 755 5.24 82.68 29.23
N GLU A 756 6.48 82.20 29.16
CA GLU A 756 7.67 82.96 29.56
C GLU A 756 7.86 84.22 28.71
N THR A 757 7.63 84.11 27.40
CA THR A 757 7.81 85.21 26.45
C THR A 757 6.80 86.33 26.68
N LEU A 758 5.52 85.99 26.91
CA LEU A 758 4.47 86.98 27.20
C LEU A 758 4.76 87.72 28.52
N ASN A 759 5.14 86.98 29.56
CA ASN A 759 5.50 87.57 30.86
C ASN A 759 6.71 88.50 30.77
N ALA A 760 7.76 88.11 30.02
CA ALA A 760 8.97 88.92 29.87
C ALA A 760 8.75 90.26 29.15
N HIS A 761 7.71 90.36 28.32
CA HIS A 761 7.35 91.58 27.58
C HIS A 761 6.16 92.33 28.18
N GLY A 762 5.70 91.95 29.38
CA GLY A 762 4.58 92.60 30.07
C GLY A 762 3.23 92.45 29.38
N ILE A 763 3.06 91.40 28.56
CA ILE A 763 1.79 91.11 27.89
C ILE A 763 0.93 90.26 28.84
N GLU A 764 -0.19 90.83 29.27
CA GLU A 764 -1.07 90.18 30.24
C GLU A 764 -1.85 89.01 29.60
N ILE A 765 -1.78 87.84 30.24
CA ILE A 765 -2.69 86.72 30.03
C ILE A 765 -3.85 86.94 31.02
N PRO A 766 -5.02 87.41 30.55
CA PRO A 766 -6.05 87.91 31.44
C PRO A 766 -6.73 86.75 32.17
N PHE A 767 -6.97 86.94 33.46
CA PHE A 767 -7.99 86.17 34.16
C PHE A 767 -9.39 86.51 33.61
N PRO A 768 -10.40 85.65 33.84
CA PRO A 768 -11.79 85.97 33.47
C PRO A 768 -12.22 87.35 33.99
N GLN A 769 -12.51 88.26 33.06
CA GLN A 769 -12.88 89.65 33.32
C GLN A 769 -14.38 89.74 33.60
N ARG A 770 -14.74 90.60 34.56
CA ARG A 770 -16.14 90.89 34.87
C ARG A 770 -16.32 92.38 35.09
N GLU A 771 -17.20 92.98 34.33
CA GLU A 771 -17.68 94.33 34.62
C GLU A 771 -18.76 94.24 35.71
N VAL A 772 -18.47 94.76 36.90
CA VAL A 772 -19.42 94.79 38.02
C VAL A 772 -19.96 96.21 38.15
N ARG A 773 -21.19 96.43 37.68
CA ARG A 773 -21.90 97.69 37.91
C ARG A 773 -22.54 97.68 39.29
N ILE A 774 -21.93 98.39 40.24
CA ILE A 774 -22.52 98.60 41.57
C ILE A 774 -23.67 99.60 41.43
N LEU A 775 -24.91 99.10 41.44
CA LEU A 775 -26.10 99.93 41.46
C LEU A 775 -26.25 100.52 42.87
N ASN A 776 -25.95 101.82 43.02
CA ASN A 776 -26.13 102.50 44.29
C ASN A 776 -27.63 102.80 44.49
N THR A 777 -28.33 101.96 45.26
CA THR A 777 -29.77 102.11 45.57
C THR A 777 -30.05 103.15 46.67
N SER A 778 -29.04 103.91 47.11
CA SER A 778 -29.18 104.92 48.18
C SER A 778 -29.99 106.16 47.78
N ASN A 779 -30.22 106.42 46.49
CA ASN A 779 -31.08 107.53 46.02
C ASN A 779 -32.53 107.11 45.67
N LYS A 780 -32.91 105.83 45.83
CA LYS A 780 -34.32 105.41 45.70
C LYS A 780 -35.08 105.50 47.03
N GLU A 781 -34.41 105.25 48.15
CA GLU A 781 -35.03 105.37 49.48
C GLU A 781 -35.20 106.84 49.92
N GLU A 782 -34.34 107.78 49.50
CA GLU A 782 -34.56 109.22 49.70
C GLU A 782 -35.70 109.79 48.83
N ALA A 783 -35.98 109.21 47.65
CA ALA A 783 -37.09 109.63 46.81
C ALA A 783 -38.46 109.10 47.30
N GLU A 784 -38.52 107.89 47.87
CA GLU A 784 -39.76 107.34 48.48
C GLU A 784 -40.06 107.94 49.87
N ALA A 785 -39.05 108.36 50.64
CA ALA A 785 -39.24 109.02 51.93
C ALA A 785 -39.76 110.47 51.84
N ILE A 786 -39.58 111.15 50.69
CA ILE A 786 -40.12 112.50 50.45
C ILE A 786 -41.59 112.44 49.97
N SER A 787 -42.01 111.36 49.29
CA SER A 787 -43.43 111.19 48.88
C SER A 787 -44.38 110.79 50.01
N LEU A 788 -43.90 110.20 51.10
CA LEU A 788 -44.73 109.75 52.24
C LEU A 788 -44.89 110.79 53.37
N LYS A 789 -44.44 112.04 53.16
CA LYS A 789 -44.63 113.18 54.09
C LYS A 789 -45.55 114.30 53.56
N GLN A 790 -46.25 114.07 52.45
CA GLN A 790 -47.22 115.01 51.86
C GLN A 790 -48.59 114.39 51.48
N GLU A 791 -48.98 113.27 52.10
CA GLU A 791 -50.39 112.83 52.18
C GLU A 791 -50.81 112.56 53.63
#